data_AF-P0C147-F1
#
_entry.id   AF-P0C147-F1
#
_cell.length_a   1.000
_cell.length_b   1.000
_cell.length_c   1.000
_cell.angle_alpha   90.00
_cell.angle_beta   90.00
_cell.angle_gamma   90.00
#
_symmetry.space_group_name_H-M   'P 1'
#
loop_
_entity.id
_entity.type
_entity.pdbx_description
1 polymer ?
#
loop_
_entity_poly.entity_id
_entity_poly.type
_entity_poly.pdbx_seq_one_letter_code
_entity_poly.pdbx_strand_id
1 'polypeptide(L)'
;MGLFEMLPVSRLVHILVIYAASFAITDVMEDSFIQSRRLLLNRFIYRTGLFLVIIAACIWLAIVNTKVPEPYLDEVFHIPQAEKYLQGRWVEWDDKITTPPGLYLVSYVLVKARTWLSASAAAVNPRYSQDGVTAASLLRESNVYAVMAIAALVLRCRRFIETRHAPTNAKGPHFDSMYSIHTTVNITLFPVIFFFSGLYYTDLWSTATVLWAYENHLKRLTEQTTFWNDINTVILGVTALFMRQTNVFWVVVYFGGLESIHAIKKGAGSSSSKAVKAANIRDLAHALETYWALYAAGNIHDPPLSAASTYDVVWLVLSVAIAAVHNLPRVLRQVWPHISILGLFAGFVAWNGGVVLGDKSNHVATLHLAQMLYIWPLIAFFSAPLMLRCLVSTALYLRKLLQGHSAQPQKERSTKSSQKDWTLTCIGFIQQHTSSGLPFPLWYVSAAVATVIVHKSTIIHPFTLADNRHYMFYVFRYSILRRPEVRYLLVPFYVVCHRLCWHLLGGSSTQDGQRISFIQAPGVETVSSAPPKDTIKLKEEGRPEDGGESLSTGVLWLSATALSLITAPLVEPRYFIVPWVMWRIMVPAWRVQEPRSGEKGLLTRLRSWTQGLDLRLVLETLWFVAINLGTMYMFICRPYHWKDVDGKLMDEGRLQRFMW
;
A
#
# COMPACT_ATOMS: atom_id res chain seq x y z
N MET A 1 29.74 6.07 22.44
CA MET A 1 30.50 7.30 22.17
C MET A 1 30.71 7.56 20.68
N GLY A 2 31.20 6.59 19.88
CA GLY A 2 31.43 6.81 18.44
C GLY A 2 30.21 7.20 17.56
N LEU A 3 28.97 6.92 17.99
CA LEU A 3 27.76 7.35 17.26
C LEU A 3 27.55 8.88 17.32
N PHE A 4 27.95 9.52 18.41
CA PHE A 4 27.84 10.97 18.59
C PHE A 4 28.95 11.74 17.87
N GLU A 5 30.13 11.12 17.70
CA GLU A 5 31.20 11.67 16.86
C GLU A 5 30.84 11.68 15.37
N MET A 6 29.94 10.79 14.92
CA MET A 6 29.46 10.73 13.52
C MET A 6 28.36 11.75 13.18
N LEU A 7 27.75 12.39 14.18
CA LEU A 7 26.67 13.36 14.00
C LEU A 7 27.17 14.73 14.47
N PRO A 8 27.72 15.59 13.58
CA PRO A 8 28.12 16.94 13.98
C PRO A 8 26.95 17.67 14.65
N VAL A 9 27.25 18.55 15.60
CA VAL A 9 26.26 19.30 16.41
C VAL A 9 25.23 20.03 15.54
N SER A 10 25.63 20.47 14.34
CA SER A 10 24.72 21.00 13.30
C SER A 10 23.60 20.02 12.95
N ARG A 11 23.91 18.73 12.77
CA ARG A 11 22.93 17.66 12.51
C ARG A 11 22.06 17.34 13.73
N LEU A 12 22.58 17.43 14.94
CA LEU A 12 21.78 17.27 16.18
C LEU A 12 20.74 18.39 16.32
N VAL A 13 21.12 19.64 16.05
CA VAL A 13 20.19 20.78 15.99
C VAL A 13 19.15 20.56 14.90
N HIS A 14 19.54 20.06 13.72
CA HIS A 14 18.59 19.69 12.66
C HIS A 14 17.64 18.57 13.08
N ILE A 15 18.12 17.51 13.76
CA ILE A 15 17.27 16.44 14.32
C ILE A 15 16.31 17.01 15.37
N LEU A 16 16.75 17.97 16.19
CA LEU A 16 15.90 18.66 17.17
C LEU A 16 14.89 19.61 16.51
N VAL A 17 15.24 20.29 15.42
CA VAL A 17 14.31 21.09 14.62
C VAL A 17 13.29 20.18 13.93
N ILE A 18 13.74 19.04 13.41
CA ILE A 18 12.88 17.98 12.89
C ILE A 18 11.96 17.44 13.99
N TYR A 19 12.46 17.25 15.21
CA TYR A 19 11.65 16.87 16.37
C TYR A 19 10.63 17.94 16.72
N ALA A 20 11.02 19.21 16.79
CA ALA A 20 10.13 20.33 17.07
C ALA A 20 9.07 20.50 15.97
N ALA A 21 9.44 20.32 14.70
CA ALA A 21 8.53 20.33 13.57
C ALA A 21 7.58 19.12 13.61
N SER A 22 8.09 17.92 13.90
CA SER A 22 7.28 16.71 14.09
C SER A 22 6.33 16.87 15.28
N PHE A 23 6.77 17.52 16.36
CA PHE A 23 5.96 17.83 17.52
C PHE A 23 4.87 18.83 17.14
N ALA A 24 5.21 19.95 16.51
CA ALA A 24 4.29 20.97 16.04
C ALA A 24 3.24 20.43 15.05
N ILE A 25 3.64 19.58 14.09
CA ILE A 25 2.71 18.90 13.17
C ILE A 25 1.69 18.05 13.93
N THR A 26 2.08 17.47 15.08
CA THR A 26 1.19 16.66 15.90
C THR A 26 0.38 17.45 16.94
N ASP A 27 0.78 18.67 17.30
CA ASP A 27 0.20 19.44 18.40
C ASP A 27 -0.72 20.61 18.00
N VAL A 28 -0.78 20.98 16.71
CA VAL A 28 -1.60 22.11 16.23
C VAL A 28 -3.13 21.88 16.33
N MET A 29 -3.62 20.92 17.12
CA MET A 29 -5.06 20.73 17.34
C MET A 29 -5.43 20.50 18.81
N GLU A 30 -5.60 21.64 19.48
CA GLU A 30 -6.64 22.04 20.45
C GLU A 30 -6.87 21.31 21.78
N ASP A 31 -7.05 22.17 22.79
CA ASP A 31 -7.39 21.92 24.18
C ASP A 31 -8.59 20.98 24.37
N SER A 32 -8.34 19.82 24.96
CA SER A 32 -9.38 19.10 25.70
C SER A 32 -8.77 18.51 26.96
N PHE A 33 -8.96 19.21 28.08
CA PHE A 33 -8.35 18.94 29.40
C PHE A 33 -8.84 17.63 30.06
N ILE A 34 -9.63 16.80 29.37
CA ILE A 34 -10.17 15.54 29.91
C ILE A 34 -9.85 14.39 28.96
N GLN A 35 -8.57 14.01 28.88
CA GLN A 35 -8.17 12.72 28.32
C GLN A 35 -7.70 11.80 29.45
N SER A 36 -8.02 10.51 29.35
CA SER A 36 -7.47 9.53 30.29
C SER A 36 -5.94 9.52 30.20
N ARG A 37 -5.24 9.50 31.33
CA ARG A 37 -3.76 9.45 31.39
C ARG A 37 -3.16 8.36 30.48
N ARG A 38 -3.89 7.25 30.30
CA ARG A 38 -3.50 6.13 29.42
C ARG A 38 -3.47 6.54 27.94
N LEU A 39 -4.41 7.35 27.46
CA LEU A 39 -4.44 7.82 26.07
C LEU A 39 -3.27 8.75 25.76
N LEU A 40 -2.97 9.67 26.69
CA LEU A 40 -1.82 10.58 26.58
C LEU A 40 -0.49 9.81 26.57
N LEU A 41 -0.33 8.85 27.48
CA LEU A 41 0.87 8.01 27.53
C LEU A 41 1.06 7.20 26.25
N ASN A 42 0.00 6.56 25.74
CA ASN A 42 0.10 5.80 24.50
C ASN A 42 0.47 6.71 23.31
N ARG A 43 -0.16 7.89 23.17
CA ARG A 43 0.22 8.87 22.15
C ARG A 43 1.67 9.29 22.25
N PHE A 44 2.14 9.57 23.46
CA PHE A 44 3.55 9.92 23.70
C PHE A 44 4.47 8.81 23.21
N ILE A 45 4.26 7.57 23.66
CA ILE A 45 5.05 6.39 23.24
C ILE A 45 5.09 6.26 21.71
N TYR A 46 3.97 6.44 21.01
CA TYR A 46 3.91 6.29 19.55
C TYR A 46 4.47 7.49 18.77
N ARG A 47 4.30 8.74 19.25
CA ARG A 47 4.98 9.92 18.69
C ARG A 47 6.50 9.79 18.84
N THR A 48 6.97 9.28 19.98
CA THR A 48 8.36 8.88 20.17
C THR A 48 8.76 7.79 19.17
N GLY A 49 7.90 6.81 18.90
CA GLY A 49 8.11 5.80 17.86
C GLY A 49 8.36 6.40 16.47
N LEU A 50 7.52 7.34 16.01
CA LEU A 50 7.74 8.01 14.72
C LEU A 50 9.07 8.78 14.70
N PHE A 51 9.37 9.50 15.79
CA PHE A 51 10.64 10.18 15.94
C PHE A 51 11.83 9.22 15.87
N LEU A 52 11.75 8.04 16.49
CA LEU A 52 12.78 7.00 16.41
C LEU A 52 12.99 6.51 14.98
N VAL A 53 11.94 6.41 14.15
CA VAL A 53 12.09 6.07 12.72
C VAL A 53 12.89 7.14 11.99
N ILE A 54 12.64 8.41 12.26
CA ILE A 54 13.37 9.51 11.63
C ILE A 54 14.83 9.56 12.11
N ILE A 55 15.09 9.37 13.41
CA ILE A 55 16.45 9.21 13.93
C ILE A 55 17.14 8.03 13.23
N ALA A 56 16.45 6.89 13.10
CA ALA A 56 17.01 5.71 12.45
C ALA A 56 17.34 5.99 10.98
N ALA A 57 16.51 6.74 10.25
CA ALA A 57 16.78 7.17 8.88
C ALA A 57 18.00 8.12 8.81
N CYS A 58 18.16 9.03 9.77
CA CYS A 58 19.34 9.90 9.88
C CYS A 58 20.63 9.10 10.19
N ILE A 59 20.57 8.13 11.10
CA ILE A 59 21.70 7.23 11.41
C ILE A 59 22.04 6.40 10.18
N TRP A 60 21.03 5.86 9.49
CA TRP A 60 21.21 5.11 8.26
C TRP A 60 21.92 5.96 7.20
N LEU A 61 21.43 7.18 6.94
CA LEU A 61 22.06 8.13 6.03
C LEU A 61 23.52 8.42 6.43
N ALA A 62 23.81 8.64 7.72
CA ALA A 62 25.16 8.88 8.19
C ALA A 62 26.10 7.69 7.92
N ILE A 63 25.61 6.46 8.12
CA ILE A 63 26.36 5.23 7.81
C ILE A 63 26.61 5.12 6.31
N VAL A 64 25.58 5.33 5.47
CA VAL A 64 25.71 5.29 4.00
C VAL A 64 26.71 6.33 3.52
N ASN A 65 26.61 7.58 3.98
CA ASN A 65 27.56 8.64 3.62
C ASN A 65 29.00 8.34 4.04
N THR A 66 29.20 7.62 5.15
CA THR A 66 30.54 7.25 5.63
C THR A 66 31.12 6.05 4.86
N LYS A 67 30.28 5.07 4.52
CA LYS A 67 30.73 3.78 3.96
C LYS A 67 30.60 3.71 2.43
N VAL A 68 29.77 4.56 1.84
CA VAL A 68 29.49 4.68 0.42
C VAL A 68 29.49 6.17 0.04
N PRO A 69 30.63 6.87 0.15
CA PRO A 69 30.68 8.31 -0.11
C PRO A 69 30.40 8.66 -1.58
N GLU A 70 30.81 7.78 -2.49
CA GLU A 70 30.59 7.95 -3.94
C GLU A 70 29.12 7.69 -4.34
N PRO A 71 28.64 8.34 -5.42
CA PRO A 71 27.37 7.99 -6.05
C PRO A 71 27.29 6.50 -6.39
N TYR A 72 26.24 5.83 -5.93
CA TYR A 72 26.04 4.40 -6.12
C TYR A 72 24.87 4.10 -7.06
N LEU A 73 25.12 3.29 -8.10
CA LEU A 73 24.12 2.86 -9.08
C LEU A 73 23.48 4.06 -9.80
N ASP A 74 22.15 4.18 -9.82
CA ASP A 74 21.43 5.26 -10.53
C ASP A 74 21.83 6.67 -10.03
N GLU A 75 22.40 6.77 -8.82
CA GLU A 75 22.94 8.04 -8.31
C GLU A 75 24.05 8.62 -9.18
N VAL A 76 24.78 7.78 -9.94
CA VAL A 76 25.83 8.23 -10.88
C VAL A 76 25.26 9.13 -11.97
N PHE A 77 23.98 9.00 -12.30
CA PHE A 77 23.27 9.88 -13.25
C PHE A 77 22.50 10.98 -12.52
N HIS A 78 21.81 10.63 -11.43
CA HIS A 78 20.95 11.57 -10.70
C HIS A 78 21.71 12.67 -9.96
N ILE A 79 22.84 12.37 -9.32
CA ILE A 79 23.61 13.34 -8.54
C ILE A 79 24.22 14.41 -9.45
N PRO A 80 24.97 14.07 -10.53
CA PRO A 80 25.49 15.08 -11.44
C PRO A 80 24.39 15.93 -12.09
N GLN A 81 23.24 15.34 -12.41
CA GLN A 81 22.10 16.11 -12.94
C GLN A 81 21.57 17.13 -11.94
N ALA A 82 21.45 16.75 -10.66
CA ALA A 82 21.05 17.67 -9.60
C ALA A 82 22.08 18.81 -9.42
N GLU A 83 23.38 18.51 -9.50
CA GLU A 83 24.44 19.52 -9.43
C GLU A 83 24.35 20.54 -10.58
N LYS A 84 24.07 20.10 -11.80
CA LYS A 84 23.83 21.00 -12.95
C LYS A 84 22.72 22.01 -12.65
N TYR A 85 21.60 21.55 -12.08
CA TYR A 85 20.48 22.42 -11.71
C TYR A 85 20.84 23.37 -10.57
N LEU A 86 21.60 22.90 -9.57
CA LEU A 86 22.11 23.74 -8.49
C LEU A 86 23.05 24.85 -8.98
N GLN A 87 23.78 24.59 -10.07
CA GLN A 87 24.65 25.55 -10.76
C GLN A 87 23.89 26.47 -11.75
N GLY A 88 22.57 26.31 -11.89
CA GLY A 88 21.74 27.10 -12.82
C GLY A 88 21.78 26.62 -14.27
N ARG A 89 22.35 25.44 -14.55
CA ARG A 89 22.43 24.83 -15.89
C ARG A 89 21.18 23.99 -16.19
N TRP A 90 20.04 24.67 -16.34
CA TRP A 90 18.71 24.04 -16.46
C TRP A 90 18.44 23.31 -17.79
N VAL A 91 19.16 23.71 -18.85
CA VAL A 91 18.96 23.18 -20.21
C VAL A 91 19.72 21.87 -20.42
N GLU A 92 20.75 21.59 -19.61
CA GLU A 92 21.50 20.35 -19.71
C GLU A 92 20.73 19.19 -19.06
N TRP A 93 20.64 18.07 -19.79
CA TRP A 93 20.00 16.84 -19.34
C TRP A 93 20.90 15.64 -19.65
N ASP A 94 20.97 14.68 -18.74
CA ASP A 94 21.61 13.38 -18.98
C ASP A 94 20.61 12.41 -19.64
N ASP A 95 20.95 11.94 -20.83
CA ASP A 95 20.10 11.06 -21.64
C ASP A 95 19.86 9.67 -21.00
N LYS A 96 20.61 9.29 -19.97
CA LYS A 96 20.36 8.06 -19.20
C LYS A 96 19.24 8.20 -18.17
N ILE A 97 18.78 9.41 -17.90
CA ILE A 97 17.71 9.67 -16.93
C ILE A 97 16.36 9.56 -17.62
N THR A 98 15.53 8.65 -17.12
CA THR A 98 14.19 8.35 -17.65
C THR A 98 13.05 8.98 -16.88
N THR A 99 13.34 9.55 -15.71
CA THR A 99 12.37 10.18 -14.82
C THR A 99 12.28 11.69 -15.05
N PRO A 100 11.12 12.33 -14.87
CA PRO A 100 11.00 13.78 -15.00
C PRO A 100 11.76 14.55 -13.89
N PRO A 101 11.97 15.88 -14.05
CA PRO A 101 12.92 16.64 -13.24
C PRO A 101 12.49 16.94 -11.79
N GLY A 102 11.35 16.40 -11.33
CA GLY A 102 10.75 16.75 -10.03
C GLY A 102 11.69 16.53 -8.84
N LEU A 103 12.48 15.44 -8.86
CA LEU A 103 13.47 15.16 -7.81
C LEU A 103 14.50 16.30 -7.69
N TYR A 104 14.98 16.81 -8.83
CA TYR A 104 16.00 17.86 -8.88
C TYR A 104 15.42 19.21 -8.47
N LEU A 105 14.15 19.49 -8.82
CA LEU A 105 13.46 20.71 -8.37
C LEU A 105 13.30 20.73 -6.86
N VAL A 106 12.87 19.61 -6.26
CA VAL A 106 12.79 19.49 -4.80
C VAL A 106 14.17 19.66 -4.16
N SER A 107 15.18 19.02 -4.73
CA SER A 107 16.55 19.11 -4.23
C SER A 107 17.09 20.54 -4.31
N TYR A 108 16.84 21.24 -5.41
CA TYR A 108 17.18 22.66 -5.56
C TYR A 108 16.55 23.51 -4.45
N VAL A 109 15.25 23.35 -4.19
CA VAL A 109 14.55 24.10 -3.14
C VAL A 109 15.11 23.77 -1.76
N LEU A 110 15.28 22.49 -1.43
CA LEU A 110 15.79 22.06 -0.12
C LEU A 110 17.22 22.52 0.12
N VAL A 111 18.10 22.40 -0.88
CA VAL A 111 19.48 22.86 -0.80
C VAL A 111 19.53 24.37 -0.64
N LYS A 112 18.79 25.13 -1.45
CA LYS A 112 18.74 26.59 -1.33
C LYS A 112 18.21 27.03 0.03
N ALA A 113 17.13 26.41 0.51
CA ALA A 113 16.59 26.66 1.84
C ALA A 113 17.62 26.37 2.93
N ARG A 114 18.34 25.23 2.84
CA ARG A 114 19.40 24.88 3.80
C ARG A 114 20.56 25.86 3.75
N THR A 115 21.03 26.25 2.56
CA THR A 115 22.13 27.22 2.43
C THR A 115 21.75 28.59 2.97
N TRP A 116 20.50 29.03 2.74
CA TRP A 116 19.97 30.26 3.31
C TRP A 116 19.92 30.19 4.84
N LEU A 117 19.35 29.11 5.41
CA LEU A 117 19.33 28.89 6.86
C LEU A 117 20.74 28.83 7.45
N SER A 118 21.67 28.18 6.76
CA SER A 118 23.06 28.06 7.19
C SER A 118 23.80 29.40 7.14
N ALA A 119 23.55 30.22 6.12
CA ALA A 119 24.10 31.57 6.02
C ALA A 119 23.54 32.48 7.13
N SER A 120 22.23 32.42 7.39
CA SER A 120 21.61 33.11 8.52
C SER A 120 22.17 32.63 9.86
N ALA A 121 22.39 31.33 10.04
CA ALA A 121 22.99 30.78 11.25
C ALA A 121 24.47 31.17 11.39
N ALA A 122 25.25 31.17 10.29
CA ALA A 122 26.65 31.58 10.27
C ALA A 122 26.82 33.07 10.59
N ALA A 123 25.88 33.92 10.14
CA ALA A 123 25.84 35.33 10.50
C ALA A 123 25.64 35.54 12.01
N VAL A 124 24.96 34.60 12.68
CA VAL A 124 24.77 34.61 14.15
C VAL A 124 25.94 33.91 14.88
N ASN A 125 26.53 32.86 14.30
CA ASN A 125 27.63 32.10 14.87
C ASN A 125 28.60 31.57 13.77
N PRO A 126 29.79 32.17 13.61
CA PRO A 126 30.75 31.82 12.56
C PRO A 126 31.27 30.37 12.58
N ARG A 127 31.04 29.61 13.65
CA ARG A 127 31.45 28.18 13.76
C ARG A 127 30.68 27.23 12.84
N TYR A 128 29.68 27.70 12.09
CA TYR A 128 28.81 26.86 11.26
C TYR A 128 29.36 26.57 9.83
N SER A 129 30.43 27.24 9.37
CA SER A 129 30.85 27.22 7.96
C SER A 129 31.75 26.04 7.53
N GLN A 130 32.05 25.08 8.42
CA GLN A 130 33.17 24.14 8.22
C GLN A 130 32.78 22.66 8.02
N ASP A 131 31.53 22.36 7.63
CA ASP A 131 31.16 20.98 7.35
C ASP A 131 31.56 20.61 5.91
N GLY A 132 32.55 19.72 5.76
CA GLY A 132 32.95 19.09 4.49
C GLY A 132 31.87 18.16 3.89
N VAL A 133 30.67 18.69 3.68
CA VAL A 133 29.51 17.97 3.16
C VAL A 133 29.67 17.80 1.65
N THR A 134 29.72 16.54 1.18
CA THR A 134 29.73 16.25 -0.25
C THR A 134 28.35 16.55 -0.85
N ALA A 135 28.30 16.92 -2.14
CA ALA A 135 27.02 17.11 -2.84
C ALA A 135 26.11 15.87 -2.73
N ALA A 136 26.68 14.67 -2.83
CA ALA A 136 25.98 13.41 -2.63
C ALA A 136 25.30 13.33 -1.25
N SER A 137 26.03 13.66 -0.17
CA SER A 137 25.48 13.60 1.18
C SER A 137 24.33 14.59 1.41
N LEU A 138 24.43 15.78 0.83
CA LEU A 138 23.39 16.81 0.86
C LEU A 138 22.15 16.41 0.06
N LEU A 139 22.33 15.80 -1.11
CA LEU A 139 21.22 15.34 -1.95
C LEU A 139 20.51 14.14 -1.35
N ARG A 140 21.24 13.16 -0.81
CA ARG A 140 20.66 11.99 -0.11
C ARG A 140 19.81 12.40 1.09
N GLU A 141 20.16 13.49 1.78
CA GLU A 141 19.37 14.06 2.88
C GLU A 141 17.93 14.41 2.46
N SER A 142 17.71 14.79 1.20
CA SER A 142 16.36 15.03 0.65
C SER A 142 15.42 13.84 0.83
N ASN A 143 15.94 12.61 0.81
CA ASN A 143 15.13 11.41 0.96
C ASN A 143 14.76 11.11 2.42
N VAL A 144 15.52 11.60 3.40
CA VAL A 144 15.07 11.61 4.80
C VAL A 144 13.88 12.57 4.97
N TYR A 145 13.92 13.74 4.31
CA TYR A 145 12.76 14.64 4.27
C TYR A 145 11.56 14.00 3.57
N ALA A 146 11.78 13.19 2.54
CA ALA A 146 10.71 12.44 1.89
C ALA A 146 10.07 11.40 2.84
N VAL A 147 10.85 10.68 3.66
CA VAL A 147 10.29 9.77 4.68
C VAL A 147 9.45 10.53 5.70
N MET A 148 9.88 11.72 6.13
CA MET A 148 9.08 12.58 7.02
C MET A 148 7.77 13.03 6.35
N ALA A 149 7.83 13.42 5.08
CA ALA A 149 6.64 13.78 4.31
C ALA A 149 5.67 12.59 4.18
N ILE A 150 6.17 11.40 3.85
CA ILE A 150 5.40 10.16 3.80
C ILE A 150 4.73 9.91 5.16
N ALA A 151 5.46 10.03 6.27
CA ALA A 151 4.91 9.84 7.61
C ALA A 151 3.70 10.75 7.87
N ALA A 152 3.87 12.06 7.64
CA ALA A 152 2.83 13.05 7.87
C ALA A 152 1.62 12.85 6.94
N LEU A 153 1.86 12.43 5.70
CA LEU A 153 0.80 12.18 4.71
C LEU A 153 0.02 10.89 5.00
N VAL A 154 0.70 9.80 5.36
CA VAL A 154 0.08 8.53 5.75
C VAL A 154 -0.83 8.74 6.96
N LEU A 155 -0.34 9.44 7.99
CA LEU A 155 -1.12 9.73 9.19
C LEU A 155 -2.40 10.51 8.85
N ARG A 156 -2.28 11.58 8.05
CA ARG A 156 -3.43 12.38 7.60
C ARG A 156 -4.41 11.56 6.75
N CYS A 157 -3.92 10.76 5.81
CA CYS A 157 -4.78 9.90 4.98
C CYS A 157 -5.55 8.89 5.83
N ARG A 158 -4.89 8.21 6.77
CA ARG A 158 -5.54 7.27 7.70
C ARG A 158 -6.58 7.96 8.58
N ARG A 159 -6.28 9.16 9.08
CA ARG A 159 -7.26 9.97 9.84
C ARG A 159 -8.51 10.26 9.02
N PHE A 160 -8.36 10.62 7.74
CA PHE A 160 -9.51 10.83 6.85
C PHE A 160 -10.32 9.55 6.62
N ILE A 161 -9.65 8.42 6.39
CA ILE A 161 -10.30 7.11 6.22
C ILE A 161 -11.10 6.72 7.47
N GLU A 162 -10.49 6.82 8.65
CA GLU A 162 -11.17 6.50 9.93
C GLU A 162 -12.36 7.42 10.20
N THR A 163 -12.22 8.72 9.91
CA THR A 163 -13.31 9.70 10.09
C THR A 163 -14.49 9.38 9.16
N ARG A 164 -14.23 8.86 7.96
CA ARG A 164 -15.27 8.46 6.99
C ARG A 164 -16.06 7.24 7.45
N HIS A 165 -15.41 6.33 8.17
CA HIS A 165 -16.04 5.12 8.69
C HIS A 165 -16.60 5.29 10.10
N ALA A 166 -16.38 6.44 10.73
CA ALA A 166 -16.91 6.74 12.06
C ALA A 166 -18.44 6.93 12.03
N PRO A 167 -19.17 6.44 13.04
CA PRO A 167 -20.62 6.65 13.15
C PRO A 167 -20.95 8.14 13.30
N THR A 168 -22.12 8.56 12.79
CA THR A 168 -22.55 9.97 12.76
C THR A 168 -22.56 10.67 14.12
N ASN A 169 -22.71 9.91 15.21
CA ASN A 169 -22.73 10.43 16.58
C ASN A 169 -21.33 10.72 17.15
N ALA A 170 -20.25 10.30 16.47
CA ALA A 170 -18.86 10.45 16.93
C ALA A 170 -18.11 11.63 16.28
N LYS A 171 -18.83 12.58 15.64
CA LYS A 171 -18.27 13.73 14.91
C LYS A 171 -17.68 14.85 15.81
N GLY A 172 -16.90 14.48 16.82
CA GLY A 172 -15.98 15.41 17.47
C GLY A 172 -14.67 15.55 16.67
N PRO A 173 -13.70 16.37 17.13
CA PRO A 173 -12.36 16.38 16.55
C PRO A 173 -11.79 14.95 16.56
N HIS A 174 -11.65 14.37 15.37
CA HIS A 174 -11.15 13.02 15.21
C HIS A 174 -9.64 13.03 15.40
N PHE A 175 -9.21 12.72 16.62
CA PHE A 175 -7.79 12.57 16.91
C PHE A 175 -7.20 11.31 16.27
N ASP A 176 -5.88 11.30 16.07
CA ASP A 176 -5.17 10.14 15.54
C ASP A 176 -5.39 8.90 16.41
N SER A 177 -5.91 7.83 15.80
CA SER A 177 -6.03 6.55 16.46
C SER A 177 -4.64 5.92 16.68
N MET A 178 -4.53 5.05 17.68
CA MET A 178 -3.31 4.27 17.91
C MET A 178 -2.94 3.41 16.70
N TYR A 179 -3.95 2.88 16.01
CA TYR A 179 -3.77 2.11 14.79
C TYR A 179 -3.18 2.98 13.67
N SER A 180 -3.69 4.20 13.48
CA SER A 180 -3.21 5.16 12.49
C SER A 180 -1.73 5.48 12.71
N ILE A 181 -1.34 5.84 13.94
CA ILE A 181 0.06 6.19 14.23
C ILE A 181 1.00 4.99 14.05
N HIS A 182 0.62 3.80 14.55
CA HIS A 182 1.46 2.61 14.42
C HIS A 182 1.55 2.13 12.97
N THR A 183 0.45 2.23 12.21
CA THR A 183 0.47 1.98 10.76
C THR A 183 1.41 2.95 10.05
N THR A 184 1.45 4.23 10.43
CA THR A 184 2.42 5.20 9.91
C THR A 184 3.86 4.78 10.18
N VAL A 185 4.17 4.38 11.42
CA VAL A 185 5.50 3.87 11.80
C VAL A 185 5.88 2.65 10.97
N ASN A 186 4.96 1.71 10.75
CA ASN A 186 5.24 0.51 9.97
C ASN A 186 5.41 0.81 8.48
N ILE A 187 4.63 1.73 7.91
CA ILE A 187 4.77 2.15 6.51
C ILE A 187 6.12 2.85 6.27
N THR A 188 6.57 3.71 7.20
CA THR A 188 7.86 4.39 7.05
C THR A 188 9.05 3.47 7.30
N LEU A 189 8.87 2.41 8.09
CA LEU A 189 9.83 1.31 8.25
C LEU A 189 9.76 0.26 7.14
N PHE A 190 8.83 0.36 6.19
CA PHE A 190 8.73 -0.59 5.08
C PHE A 190 10.11 -0.75 4.41
N PRO A 191 10.66 -1.97 4.30
CA PRO A 191 12.10 -2.11 4.08
C PRO A 191 12.63 -1.45 2.81
N VAL A 192 11.82 -1.39 1.76
CA VAL A 192 12.22 -0.70 0.51
C VAL A 192 12.23 0.82 0.72
N ILE A 193 11.20 1.41 1.35
CA ILE A 193 11.18 2.85 1.68
C ILE A 193 12.36 3.23 2.58
N PHE A 194 12.56 2.49 3.66
CA PHE A 194 13.58 2.81 4.66
C PHE A 194 15.00 2.66 4.09
N PHE A 195 15.26 1.61 3.31
CA PHE A 195 16.56 1.43 2.66
C PHE A 195 16.88 2.59 1.71
N PHE A 196 15.93 2.99 0.86
CA PHE A 196 16.13 4.11 -0.07
C PHE A 196 16.07 5.49 0.60
N SER A 197 15.82 5.58 1.92
CA SER A 197 15.98 6.85 2.64
C SER A 197 17.44 7.29 2.76
N GLY A 198 18.39 6.36 2.58
CA GLY A 198 19.83 6.63 2.62
C GLY A 198 20.47 6.88 1.25
N LEU A 199 19.72 6.74 0.15
CA LEU A 199 20.19 6.89 -1.23
C LEU A 199 19.33 7.93 -1.97
N TYR A 200 19.85 8.55 -3.03
CA TYR A 200 19.19 9.61 -3.77
C TYR A 200 18.38 9.08 -4.96
N TYR A 201 17.17 8.60 -4.67
CA TYR A 201 16.23 8.01 -5.63
C TYR A 201 14.89 8.75 -5.65
N THR A 202 14.22 8.77 -6.81
CA THR A 202 12.94 9.50 -7.01
C THR A 202 11.74 8.85 -6.29
N ASP A 203 11.81 7.55 -5.97
CA ASP A 203 10.69 6.73 -5.51
C ASP A 203 10.00 7.27 -4.24
N LEU A 204 10.78 7.82 -3.30
CA LEU A 204 10.24 8.35 -2.04
C LEU A 204 9.42 9.63 -2.28
N TRP A 205 9.94 10.58 -3.06
CA TRP A 205 9.19 11.79 -3.44
C TRP A 205 8.01 11.48 -4.37
N SER A 206 8.13 10.46 -5.23
CA SER A 206 7.00 9.92 -5.98
C SER A 206 5.90 9.40 -5.05
N THR A 207 6.26 8.63 -4.03
CA THR A 207 5.30 8.12 -3.04
C THR A 207 4.67 9.26 -2.24
N ALA A 208 5.48 10.22 -1.77
CA ALA A 208 4.99 11.40 -1.05
C ALA A 208 4.00 12.23 -1.88
N THR A 209 4.31 12.52 -3.14
CA THR A 209 3.42 13.31 -4.01
C THR A 209 2.11 12.58 -4.35
N VAL A 210 2.15 11.26 -4.57
CA VAL A 210 0.94 10.44 -4.74
C VAL A 210 0.08 10.44 -3.47
N LEU A 211 0.69 10.30 -2.29
CA LEU A 211 -0.02 10.38 -1.01
C LEU A 211 -0.60 11.77 -0.76
N TRP A 212 0.06 12.84 -1.21
CA TRP A 212 -0.47 14.20 -1.09
C TRP A 212 -1.66 14.44 -1.99
N ALA A 213 -1.61 13.94 -3.24
CA ALA A 213 -2.78 13.88 -4.11
C ALA A 213 -3.91 13.02 -3.50
N TYR A 214 -3.59 11.91 -2.83
CA TYR A 214 -4.57 11.07 -2.14
C TYR A 214 -5.23 11.77 -0.94
N GLU A 215 -4.47 12.50 -0.13
CA GLU A 215 -5.02 13.32 0.97
C GLU A 215 -6.05 14.32 0.42
N ASN A 216 -5.72 15.02 -0.66
CA ASN A 216 -6.63 15.95 -1.31
C ASN A 216 -7.88 15.27 -1.88
N HIS A 217 -7.71 14.09 -2.49
CA HIS A 217 -8.84 13.26 -2.93
C HIS A 217 -9.78 12.90 -1.76
N LEU A 218 -9.23 12.42 -0.64
CA LEU A 218 -10.02 12.07 0.55
C LEU A 218 -10.80 13.28 1.12
N LYS A 219 -10.22 14.48 1.06
CA LYS A 219 -10.93 15.73 1.40
C LYS A 219 -12.10 15.99 0.46
N ARG A 220 -11.89 15.84 -0.86
CA ARG A 220 -12.95 16.04 -1.88
C ARG A 220 -14.11 15.04 -1.77
N LEU A 221 -13.88 13.86 -1.18
CA LEU A 221 -14.94 12.89 -0.86
C LEU A 221 -15.76 13.26 0.37
N THR A 222 -15.20 14.06 1.29
CA THR A 222 -15.80 14.39 2.58
C THR A 222 -16.46 15.76 2.56
N GLU A 223 -15.82 16.73 1.91
CA GLU A 223 -16.22 18.13 1.84
C GLU A 223 -16.90 18.46 0.50
N GLN A 224 -17.58 19.60 0.43
CA GLN A 224 -18.10 20.08 -0.85
C GLN A 224 -16.93 20.53 -1.75
N THR A 225 -16.89 20.02 -2.98
CA THR A 225 -15.88 20.38 -3.97
C THR A 225 -15.99 21.86 -4.34
N THR A 226 -14.94 22.63 -4.07
CA THR A 226 -14.79 24.03 -4.50
C THR A 226 -13.88 24.11 -5.72
N PHE A 227 -13.98 25.21 -6.48
CA PHE A 227 -13.09 25.45 -7.62
C PHE A 227 -11.60 25.40 -7.22
N TRP A 228 -11.25 25.93 -6.04
CA TRP A 228 -9.88 25.87 -5.52
C TRP A 228 -9.41 24.45 -5.23
N ASN A 229 -10.28 23.58 -4.69
CA ASN A 229 -9.96 22.16 -4.48
C ASN A 229 -9.74 21.43 -5.80
N ASP A 230 -10.48 21.80 -6.85
CA ASP A 230 -10.29 21.24 -8.19
C ASP A 230 -8.94 21.68 -8.80
N ILE A 231 -8.58 22.96 -8.71
CA ILE A 231 -7.28 23.47 -9.16
C ILE A 231 -6.12 22.82 -8.37
N ASN A 232 -6.27 22.68 -7.05
CA ASN A 232 -5.29 21.97 -6.22
C ASN A 232 -5.13 20.52 -6.65
N THR A 233 -6.21 19.86 -7.10
CA THR A 233 -6.14 18.49 -7.64
C THR A 233 -5.28 18.45 -8.90
N VAL A 234 -5.46 19.40 -9.82
CA VAL A 234 -4.62 19.51 -11.03
C VAL A 234 -3.16 19.74 -10.67
N ILE A 235 -2.88 20.69 -9.77
CA ILE A 235 -1.51 21.01 -9.35
C ILE A 235 -0.83 19.79 -8.74
N LEU A 236 -1.47 19.13 -7.77
CA LEU A 236 -0.92 17.94 -7.11
C LEU A 236 -0.74 16.76 -8.06
N GLY A 237 -1.70 16.56 -8.98
CA GLY A 237 -1.59 15.53 -10.00
C GLY A 237 -0.41 15.77 -10.94
N VAL A 238 -0.23 17.01 -11.41
CA VAL A 238 0.92 17.41 -12.22
C VAL A 238 2.21 17.24 -11.44
N THR A 239 2.27 17.69 -10.17
CA THR A 239 3.45 17.48 -9.31
C THR A 239 3.83 16.01 -9.18
N ALA A 240 2.84 15.11 -9.05
CA ALA A 240 3.10 13.67 -9.03
C ALA A 240 3.68 13.16 -10.35
N LEU A 241 3.20 13.66 -11.50
CA LEU A 241 3.75 13.33 -12.82
C LEU A 241 5.19 13.83 -13.00
N PHE A 242 5.55 14.97 -12.42
CA PHE A 242 6.92 15.49 -12.40
C PHE A 242 7.90 14.61 -11.59
N MET A 243 7.40 13.74 -10.70
CA MET A 243 8.25 12.75 -10.01
C MET A 243 8.41 11.49 -10.84
N ARG A 244 7.29 10.93 -11.32
CA ARG A 244 7.25 9.74 -12.18
C ARG A 244 6.02 9.75 -13.07
N GLN A 245 6.20 9.32 -14.31
CA GLN A 245 5.10 9.21 -15.29
C GLN A 245 4.08 8.14 -14.91
N THR A 246 4.52 7.05 -14.27
CA THR A 246 3.64 5.98 -13.77
C THR A 246 2.62 6.47 -12.75
N ASN A 247 2.83 7.64 -12.14
CA ASN A 247 1.87 8.25 -11.22
C ASN A 247 0.56 8.65 -11.90
N VAL A 248 0.52 8.72 -13.24
CA VAL A 248 -0.71 8.95 -14.01
C VAL A 248 -1.80 7.94 -13.66
N PHE A 249 -1.44 6.68 -13.41
CA PHE A 249 -2.41 5.64 -13.06
C PHE A 249 -3.02 5.85 -11.67
N TRP A 250 -2.23 6.35 -10.72
CA TRP A 250 -2.76 6.68 -9.39
C TRP A 250 -3.67 7.89 -9.43
N VAL A 251 -3.23 8.97 -10.07
CA VAL A 251 -4.00 10.22 -10.07
C VAL A 251 -5.23 10.13 -10.97
N VAL A 252 -5.15 9.52 -12.16
CA VAL A 252 -6.27 9.45 -13.09
C VAL A 252 -7.16 8.23 -12.84
N VAL A 253 -6.58 7.02 -12.81
CA VAL A 253 -7.38 5.78 -12.75
C VAL A 253 -7.90 5.56 -11.34
N TYR A 254 -7.02 5.62 -10.33
CA TYR A 254 -7.44 5.35 -8.96
C TYR A 254 -8.26 6.50 -8.37
N PHE A 255 -7.69 7.70 -8.23
CA PHE A 255 -8.40 8.83 -7.60
C PHE A 255 -9.57 9.32 -8.47
N GLY A 256 -9.34 9.53 -9.78
CA GLY A 256 -10.42 9.90 -10.71
C GLY A 256 -11.54 8.87 -10.80
N GLY A 257 -11.21 7.57 -10.76
CA GLY A 257 -12.20 6.49 -10.71
C GLY A 257 -13.04 6.51 -9.42
N LEU A 258 -12.39 6.68 -8.26
CA LEU A 258 -13.08 6.76 -6.98
C LEU A 258 -14.01 7.98 -6.90
N GLU A 259 -13.59 9.12 -7.46
CA GLU A 259 -14.42 10.30 -7.54
C GLU A 259 -15.58 10.17 -8.52
N SER A 260 -15.39 9.45 -9.63
CA SER A 260 -16.48 9.11 -10.56
C SER A 260 -17.57 8.36 -9.80
N ILE A 261 -17.18 7.36 -9.00
CA ILE A 261 -18.10 6.55 -8.20
C ILE A 261 -18.75 7.39 -7.10
N HIS A 262 -18.01 8.26 -6.44
CA HIS A 262 -18.56 9.18 -5.44
C HIS A 262 -19.60 10.12 -6.06
N ALA A 263 -19.33 10.70 -7.24
CA ALA A 263 -20.26 11.58 -7.95
C ALA A 263 -21.58 10.87 -8.28
N ILE A 264 -21.50 9.62 -8.74
CA ILE A 264 -22.65 8.75 -9.02
C ILE A 264 -23.46 8.50 -7.73
N LYS A 265 -22.80 8.03 -6.66
CA LYS A 265 -23.46 7.71 -5.38
C LYS A 265 -24.12 8.92 -4.73
N LYS A 266 -23.54 10.12 -4.85
CA LYS A 266 -24.10 11.37 -4.31
C LYS A 266 -25.43 11.75 -4.98
N GLY A 267 -25.70 11.24 -6.19
CA GLY A 267 -26.96 11.46 -6.90
C GLY A 267 -28.03 10.39 -6.62
N ALA A 268 -27.65 9.28 -6.00
CA ALA A 268 -28.54 8.15 -5.76
C ALA A 268 -29.70 8.53 -4.83
N GLY A 269 -30.94 8.36 -5.31
CA GLY A 269 -32.15 8.55 -4.50
C GLY A 269 -32.38 7.38 -3.51
N SER A 270 -32.92 7.68 -2.32
CA SER A 270 -33.18 6.73 -1.23
C SER A 270 -34.22 5.62 -1.55
N SER A 271 -34.86 5.63 -2.72
CA SER A 271 -35.96 4.71 -3.06
C SER A 271 -35.54 3.25 -3.38
N SER A 272 -34.25 2.93 -3.21
CA SER A 272 -33.65 1.62 -3.57
C SER A 272 -34.36 0.40 -2.95
N SER A 273 -34.70 0.44 -1.66
CA SER A 273 -35.21 -0.75 -0.95
C SER A 273 -36.62 -1.17 -1.39
N LYS A 274 -37.44 -0.25 -1.90
CA LYS A 274 -38.80 -0.55 -2.39
C LYS A 274 -38.78 -1.13 -3.80
N ALA A 275 -37.91 -0.61 -4.67
CA ALA A 275 -37.79 -1.05 -6.05
C ALA A 275 -37.24 -2.48 -6.18
N VAL A 276 -36.22 -2.85 -5.39
CA VAL A 276 -35.65 -4.21 -5.41
C VAL A 276 -36.66 -5.26 -4.91
N LYS A 277 -37.45 -4.93 -3.87
CA LYS A 277 -38.50 -5.83 -3.36
C LYS A 277 -39.64 -6.05 -4.35
N ALA A 278 -39.88 -5.10 -5.26
CA ALA A 278 -40.92 -5.20 -6.28
C ALA A 278 -40.50 -6.09 -7.47
N ALA A 279 -39.19 -6.30 -7.68
CA ALA A 279 -38.68 -7.15 -8.75
C ALA A 279 -38.89 -8.64 -8.42
N ASN A 280 -40.08 -9.16 -8.72
CA ASN A 280 -40.29 -10.61 -8.74
C ASN A 280 -39.44 -11.24 -9.87
N ILE A 281 -38.53 -12.15 -9.52
CA ILE A 281 -37.61 -12.86 -10.45
C ILE A 281 -38.36 -13.62 -11.57
N ARG A 282 -39.67 -13.82 -11.45
CA ARG A 282 -40.48 -14.57 -12.43
C ARG A 282 -40.53 -13.93 -13.83
N ASP A 283 -40.31 -12.62 -13.95
CA ASP A 283 -40.20 -11.94 -15.23
C ASP A 283 -38.80 -11.33 -15.37
N LEU A 284 -37.92 -12.02 -16.12
CA LEU A 284 -36.54 -11.61 -16.33
C LEU A 284 -36.45 -10.23 -17.02
N ALA A 285 -37.36 -9.94 -17.95
CA ALA A 285 -37.34 -8.66 -18.68
C ALA A 285 -37.65 -7.50 -17.74
N HIS A 286 -38.71 -7.63 -16.93
CA HIS A 286 -39.08 -6.63 -15.94
C HIS A 286 -38.01 -6.46 -14.84
N ALA A 287 -37.38 -7.57 -14.42
CA ALA A 287 -36.28 -7.52 -13.47
C ALA A 287 -35.08 -6.74 -14.04
N LEU A 288 -34.65 -7.03 -15.27
CA LEU A 288 -33.53 -6.33 -15.93
C LEU A 288 -33.81 -4.84 -16.11
N GLU A 289 -35.02 -4.47 -16.52
CA GLU A 289 -35.44 -3.07 -16.64
C GLU A 289 -35.39 -2.35 -15.27
N THR A 290 -35.85 -3.01 -14.20
CA THR A 290 -35.80 -2.47 -12.85
C THR A 290 -34.37 -2.24 -12.37
N TYR A 291 -33.47 -3.22 -12.57
CA TYR A 291 -32.05 -3.08 -12.22
C TYR A 291 -31.36 -2.01 -13.06
N TRP A 292 -31.67 -1.92 -14.36
CA TRP A 292 -31.18 -0.86 -15.22
C TRP A 292 -31.57 0.52 -14.71
N ALA A 293 -32.85 0.73 -14.38
CA ALA A 293 -33.35 1.99 -13.84
C ALA A 293 -32.69 2.34 -12.49
N LEU A 294 -32.46 1.35 -11.63
CA LEU A 294 -31.73 1.52 -10.36
C LEU A 294 -30.29 1.98 -10.58
N TYR A 295 -29.56 1.35 -11.50
CA TYR A 295 -28.18 1.71 -11.84
C TYR A 295 -28.12 3.08 -12.52
N ALA A 296 -29.03 3.36 -13.46
CA ALA A 296 -29.16 4.67 -14.11
C ALA A 296 -29.41 5.80 -13.10
N ALA A 297 -30.19 5.52 -12.05
CA ALA A 297 -30.42 6.44 -10.93
C ALA A 297 -29.22 6.59 -9.97
N GLY A 298 -28.09 5.91 -10.23
CA GLY A 298 -26.85 6.02 -9.45
C GLY A 298 -26.74 5.04 -8.27
N ASN A 299 -27.70 4.13 -8.09
CA ASN A 299 -27.62 3.10 -7.07
C ASN A 299 -26.79 1.91 -7.58
N ILE A 300 -25.47 2.03 -7.58
CA ILE A 300 -24.56 0.99 -8.12
C ILE A 300 -24.43 -0.22 -7.19
N HIS A 301 -24.04 -1.36 -7.77
CA HIS A 301 -23.67 -2.57 -7.02
C HIS A 301 -22.24 -2.43 -6.49
N ASP A 302 -22.09 -1.97 -5.25
CA ASP A 302 -20.78 -1.82 -4.59
C ASP A 302 -20.81 -2.36 -3.16
N PRO A 303 -20.70 -3.69 -2.98
CA PRO A 303 -20.63 -4.32 -1.67
C PRO A 303 -19.33 -3.97 -0.92
N PRO A 304 -19.30 -4.07 0.41
CA PRO A 304 -18.05 -4.03 1.16
C PRO A 304 -17.16 -5.23 0.79
N LEU A 305 -15.84 -5.05 0.76
CA LEU A 305 -14.89 -6.11 0.39
C LEU A 305 -14.99 -7.37 1.25
N SER A 306 -15.41 -7.24 2.50
CA SER A 306 -15.64 -8.38 3.41
C SER A 306 -16.80 -9.29 2.97
N ALA A 307 -17.75 -8.76 2.20
CA ALA A 307 -18.92 -9.48 1.70
C ALA A 307 -18.84 -9.76 0.20
N ALA A 308 -17.88 -9.16 -0.52
CA ALA A 308 -17.76 -9.25 -1.95
C ALA A 308 -17.19 -10.60 -2.42
N SER A 309 -17.81 -11.15 -3.45
CA SER A 309 -17.35 -12.29 -4.24
C SER A 309 -16.69 -11.83 -5.54
N THR A 310 -16.09 -12.77 -6.28
CA THR A 310 -15.48 -12.47 -7.59
C THR A 310 -16.51 -12.12 -8.65
N TYR A 311 -17.75 -12.62 -8.54
CA TYR A 311 -18.81 -12.31 -9.48
C TYR A 311 -19.36 -10.89 -9.29
N ASP A 312 -19.30 -10.38 -8.05
CA ASP A 312 -19.70 -9.01 -7.73
C ASP A 312 -18.83 -7.97 -8.46
N VAL A 313 -17.60 -8.33 -8.87
CA VAL A 313 -16.75 -7.46 -9.72
C VAL A 313 -17.40 -7.21 -11.07
N VAL A 314 -18.01 -8.23 -11.69
CA VAL A 314 -18.68 -8.09 -12.99
C VAL A 314 -19.89 -7.17 -12.85
N TRP A 315 -20.69 -7.36 -11.81
CA TRP A 315 -21.86 -6.52 -11.52
C TRP A 315 -21.49 -5.09 -11.13
N LEU A 316 -20.39 -4.90 -10.41
CA LEU A 316 -19.84 -3.58 -10.13
C LEU A 316 -19.47 -2.86 -11.43
N VAL A 317 -18.70 -3.50 -12.32
CA VAL A 317 -18.26 -2.90 -13.59
C VAL A 317 -19.47 -2.53 -14.45
N LEU A 318 -20.44 -3.43 -14.61
CA LEU A 318 -21.65 -3.18 -15.39
C LEU A 318 -22.49 -2.05 -14.77
N SER A 319 -22.73 -2.07 -13.46
CA SER A 319 -23.54 -1.05 -12.80
C SER A 319 -22.87 0.32 -12.82
N VAL A 320 -21.55 0.40 -12.63
CA VAL A 320 -20.77 1.64 -12.74
C VAL A 320 -20.79 2.17 -14.17
N ALA A 321 -20.64 1.31 -15.19
CA ALA A 321 -20.70 1.73 -16.59
C ALA A 321 -22.07 2.35 -16.94
N ILE A 322 -23.16 1.67 -16.58
CA ILE A 322 -24.53 2.18 -16.80
C ILE A 322 -24.73 3.51 -16.06
N ALA A 323 -24.36 3.56 -14.78
CA ALA A 323 -24.54 4.74 -13.96
C ALA A 323 -23.70 5.93 -14.43
N ALA A 324 -22.46 5.70 -14.89
CA ALA A 324 -21.56 6.74 -15.41
C ALA A 324 -22.11 7.38 -16.69
N VAL A 325 -22.71 6.59 -17.59
CA VAL A 325 -23.31 7.10 -18.83
C VAL A 325 -24.55 7.95 -18.53
N HIS A 326 -25.45 7.48 -17.67
CA HIS A 326 -26.69 8.20 -17.35
C HIS A 326 -26.44 9.46 -16.50
N ASN A 327 -25.35 9.49 -15.72
CA ASN A 327 -24.98 10.62 -14.87
C ASN A 327 -23.77 11.40 -15.43
N LEU A 328 -23.53 11.34 -16.74
CA LEU A 328 -22.32 11.86 -17.38
C LEU A 328 -22.00 13.33 -17.02
N PRO A 329 -22.93 14.30 -17.09
CA PRO A 329 -22.60 15.70 -16.75
C PRO A 329 -22.10 15.87 -15.31
N ARG A 330 -22.67 15.09 -14.37
CA ARG A 330 -22.30 15.11 -12.96
C ARG A 330 -20.92 14.48 -12.74
N VAL A 331 -20.66 13.36 -13.40
CA VAL A 331 -19.36 12.67 -13.37
C VAL A 331 -18.28 13.57 -13.97
N LEU A 332 -18.52 14.16 -15.14
CA LEU A 332 -17.58 15.09 -15.78
C LEU A 332 -17.29 16.32 -14.90
N ARG A 333 -18.32 16.91 -14.27
CA ARG A 333 -18.13 18.04 -13.34
C ARG A 333 -17.26 17.68 -12.12
N GLN A 334 -17.30 16.44 -11.64
CA GLN A 334 -16.45 16.01 -10.53
C GLN A 334 -15.01 15.69 -10.99
N VAL A 335 -14.87 15.05 -12.15
CA VAL A 335 -13.63 14.38 -12.56
C VAL A 335 -12.80 15.22 -13.56
N TRP A 336 -13.30 16.37 -14.00
CA TRP A 336 -12.57 17.27 -14.92
C TRP A 336 -11.10 17.53 -14.53
N PRO A 337 -10.69 17.66 -13.24
CA PRO A 337 -9.28 17.86 -12.91
C PRO A 337 -8.40 16.69 -13.36
N HIS A 338 -8.90 15.47 -13.21
CA HIS A 338 -8.22 14.24 -13.63
C HIS A 338 -8.16 14.11 -15.15
N ILE A 339 -9.22 14.54 -15.84
CA ILE A 339 -9.25 14.61 -17.31
C ILE A 339 -8.23 15.63 -17.82
N SER A 340 -8.11 16.79 -17.17
CA SER A 340 -7.08 17.80 -17.49
C SER A 340 -5.67 17.24 -17.28
N ILE A 341 -5.41 16.52 -16.18
CA ILE A 341 -4.12 15.86 -15.95
C ILE A 341 -3.83 14.82 -17.06
N LEU A 342 -4.82 14.02 -17.44
CA LEU A 342 -4.69 13.05 -18.53
C LEU A 342 -4.38 13.74 -19.87
N GLY A 343 -5.07 14.85 -20.17
CA GLY A 343 -4.82 15.66 -21.36
C GLY A 343 -3.41 16.24 -21.40
N LEU A 344 -2.92 16.78 -20.28
CA LEU A 344 -1.54 17.25 -20.15
C LEU A 344 -0.52 16.12 -20.34
N PHE A 345 -0.77 14.95 -19.74
CA PHE A 345 0.08 13.78 -19.91
C PHE A 345 0.10 13.29 -21.37
N ALA A 346 -1.05 13.21 -22.03
CA ALA A 346 -1.16 12.83 -23.43
C ALA A 346 -0.44 13.85 -24.34
N GLY A 347 -0.58 15.15 -24.07
CA GLY A 347 0.15 16.20 -24.76
C GLY A 347 1.66 16.07 -24.59
N PHE A 348 2.13 15.75 -23.37
CA PHE A 348 3.53 15.45 -23.11
C PHE A 348 4.02 14.22 -23.90
N VAL A 349 3.27 13.12 -23.91
CA VAL A 349 3.65 11.91 -24.67
C VAL A 349 3.71 12.20 -26.16
N ALA A 350 2.75 12.99 -26.70
CA ALA A 350 2.75 13.40 -28.10
C ALA A 350 3.94 14.30 -28.46
N TRP A 351 4.29 15.25 -27.59
CA TRP A 351 5.43 16.15 -27.78
C TRP A 351 6.78 15.43 -27.63
N ASN A 352 6.92 14.57 -26.64
CA ASN A 352 8.15 13.82 -26.36
C ASN A 352 8.34 12.62 -27.31
N GLY A 353 7.28 12.10 -27.93
CA GLY A 353 7.35 10.89 -28.76
C GLY A 353 7.56 9.60 -27.95
N GLY A 354 7.19 9.60 -26.67
CA GLY A 354 7.34 8.46 -25.77
C GLY A 354 6.91 8.80 -24.35
N VAL A 355 6.66 7.76 -23.54
CA VAL A 355 6.35 7.96 -22.13
C VAL A 355 7.62 8.41 -21.42
N VAL A 356 8.70 7.64 -21.45
CA VAL A 356 9.95 7.98 -20.74
C VAL A 356 10.74 9.14 -21.36
N LEU A 357 11.47 9.86 -20.51
CA LEU A 357 12.52 10.79 -20.96
C LEU A 357 13.80 10.00 -21.28
N GLY A 358 14.76 10.63 -21.97
CA GLY A 358 16.09 10.05 -22.20
C GLY A 358 16.06 8.72 -22.97
N ASP A 359 16.59 7.66 -22.35
CA ASP A 359 16.82 6.33 -22.93
C ASP A 359 15.55 5.55 -23.29
N LYS A 360 14.85 6.01 -24.32
CA LYS A 360 13.61 5.40 -24.84
C LYS A 360 13.82 3.96 -25.35
N SER A 361 15.03 3.64 -25.81
CA SER A 361 15.35 2.35 -26.43
C SER A 361 15.27 1.17 -25.46
N ASN A 362 15.67 1.39 -24.20
CA ASN A 362 15.68 0.36 -23.15
C ASN A 362 14.37 0.31 -22.34
N HIS A 363 13.44 1.22 -22.62
CA HIS A 363 12.21 1.42 -21.84
C HIS A 363 10.96 1.40 -22.73
N VAL A 364 10.94 0.52 -23.73
CA VAL A 364 9.75 0.24 -24.52
C VAL A 364 8.68 -0.39 -23.62
N ALA A 365 7.47 0.15 -23.64
CA ALA A 365 6.35 -0.42 -22.89
C ALA A 365 6.07 -1.84 -23.38
N THR A 366 6.07 -2.79 -22.46
CA THR A 366 5.72 -4.20 -22.74
C THR A 366 4.55 -4.60 -21.86
N LEU A 367 3.87 -5.70 -22.20
CA LEU A 367 2.79 -6.25 -21.37
C LEU A 367 3.31 -7.42 -20.54
N HIS A 368 3.88 -7.12 -19.37
CA HIS A 368 4.41 -8.09 -18.42
C HIS A 368 3.35 -8.46 -17.35
N LEU A 369 2.30 -9.19 -17.74
CA LEU A 369 1.22 -9.61 -16.83
C LEU A 369 1.71 -10.45 -15.65
N ALA A 370 2.85 -11.15 -15.76
CA ALA A 370 3.41 -11.91 -14.63
C ALA A 370 3.80 -11.02 -13.43
N GLN A 371 4.02 -9.71 -13.61
CA GLN A 371 4.16 -8.75 -12.49
C GLN A 371 2.95 -8.81 -11.54
N MET A 372 1.75 -9.04 -12.08
CA MET A 372 0.51 -9.22 -11.31
C MET A 372 0.39 -10.59 -10.64
N LEU A 373 1.35 -11.49 -10.83
CA LEU A 373 1.51 -12.67 -9.98
C LEU A 373 2.58 -12.43 -8.92
N TYR A 374 3.65 -11.70 -9.26
CA TYR A 374 4.78 -11.42 -8.37
C TYR A 374 4.45 -10.48 -7.21
N ILE A 375 3.51 -9.55 -7.40
CA ILE A 375 3.12 -8.61 -6.34
C ILE A 375 2.52 -9.31 -5.12
N TRP A 376 1.76 -10.41 -5.28
CA TRP A 376 1.05 -11.01 -4.15
C TRP A 376 1.98 -11.64 -3.12
N PRO A 377 2.96 -12.48 -3.50
CA PRO A 377 3.97 -12.94 -2.56
C PRO A 377 4.74 -11.81 -1.90
N LEU A 378 5.01 -10.71 -2.61
CA LEU A 378 5.72 -9.57 -2.05
C LEU A 378 4.91 -8.91 -0.93
N ILE A 379 3.63 -8.59 -1.19
CA ILE A 379 2.72 -8.07 -0.17
C ILE A 379 2.59 -9.06 0.98
N ALA A 380 2.37 -10.34 0.68
CA ALA A 380 2.20 -11.39 1.70
C ALA A 380 3.46 -11.57 2.57
N PHE A 381 4.66 -11.48 1.99
CA PHE A 381 5.93 -11.58 2.71
C PHE A 381 6.13 -10.40 3.67
N PHE A 382 5.99 -9.16 3.17
CA PHE A 382 6.18 -7.98 4.01
C PHE A 382 5.06 -7.84 5.06
N SER A 383 3.85 -8.29 4.76
CA SER A 383 2.70 -8.24 5.67
C SER A 383 2.40 -9.57 6.37
N ALA A 384 3.35 -10.51 6.39
CA ALA A 384 3.19 -11.84 6.99
C ALA A 384 2.71 -11.80 8.45
N PRO A 385 3.18 -10.88 9.32
CA PRO A 385 2.68 -10.78 10.69
C PRO A 385 1.19 -10.43 10.80
N LEU A 386 0.64 -9.67 9.84
CA LEU A 386 -0.78 -9.36 9.78
C LEU A 386 -1.60 -10.61 9.38
N MET A 387 -1.00 -11.51 8.60
CA MET A 387 -1.61 -12.77 8.14
C MET A 387 -1.56 -13.89 9.19
N LEU A 388 -0.87 -13.70 10.32
CA LEU A 388 -0.62 -14.76 11.31
C LEU A 388 -1.89 -15.46 11.79
N ARG A 389 -3.00 -14.74 11.99
CA ARG A 389 -4.28 -15.36 12.40
C ARG A 389 -4.83 -16.32 11.34
N CYS A 390 -4.73 -15.94 10.07
CA CYS A 390 -5.14 -16.81 8.97
C CYS A 390 -4.24 -18.06 8.92
N LEU A 391 -2.92 -17.86 8.99
CA LEU A 391 -1.93 -18.95 8.98
C LEU A 391 -2.11 -19.91 10.17
N VAL A 392 -2.33 -19.38 11.38
CA VAL A 392 -2.57 -20.18 12.60
C VAL A 392 -3.90 -20.94 12.50
N SER A 393 -4.96 -20.29 12.04
CA SER A 393 -6.26 -20.95 11.85
C SER A 393 -6.15 -22.11 10.86
N THR A 394 -5.49 -21.91 9.73
CA THR A 394 -5.23 -22.95 8.73
C THR A 394 -4.33 -24.05 9.28
N ALA A 395 -3.27 -23.71 10.03
CA ALA A 395 -2.37 -24.69 10.64
C ALA A 395 -3.06 -25.55 11.70
N LEU A 396 -3.89 -24.94 12.56
CA LEU A 396 -4.68 -25.67 13.55
C LEU A 396 -5.70 -26.60 12.89
N TYR A 397 -6.30 -26.19 11.77
CA TYR A 397 -7.17 -27.04 10.99
C TYR A 397 -6.39 -28.23 10.38
N LEU A 398 -5.27 -27.97 9.70
CA LEU A 398 -4.42 -29.01 9.10
C LEU A 398 -3.91 -29.99 10.16
N ARG A 399 -3.58 -29.49 11.37
CA ARG A 399 -3.23 -30.35 12.50
C ARG A 399 -4.38 -31.25 12.92
N LYS A 400 -5.63 -30.75 12.98
CA LYS A 400 -6.81 -31.59 13.26
C LYS A 400 -7.00 -32.65 12.17
N LEU A 401 -6.80 -32.29 10.90
CA LEU A 401 -6.85 -33.22 9.76
C LEU A 401 -5.81 -34.35 9.91
N LEU A 402 -4.57 -33.99 10.28
CA LEU A 402 -3.48 -34.95 10.48
C LEU A 402 -3.64 -35.79 11.75
N GLN A 403 -4.15 -35.21 12.85
CA GLN A 403 -4.35 -35.91 14.12
C GLN A 403 -5.55 -36.86 14.11
N GLY A 404 -6.57 -36.60 13.28
CA GLY A 404 -7.64 -37.56 13.00
C GLY A 404 -7.12 -38.89 12.43
N HIS A 405 -5.88 -38.93 11.95
CA HIS A 405 -5.20 -40.14 11.47
C HIS A 405 -4.50 -40.95 12.57
N SER A 406 -4.25 -40.38 13.77
CA SER A 406 -3.34 -40.97 14.76
C SER A 406 -3.98 -41.34 16.11
N ALA A 407 -5.31 -41.51 16.16
CA ALA A 407 -6.02 -41.97 17.36
C ALA A 407 -6.55 -43.42 17.20
N GLN A 408 -5.81 -44.33 17.85
CA GLN A 408 -6.19 -45.67 18.34
C GLN A 408 -6.41 -46.86 17.39
N PRO A 409 -5.65 -47.96 17.59
CA PRO A 409 -5.95 -49.29 17.09
C PRO A 409 -6.78 -50.09 18.12
N GLN A 410 -7.96 -50.60 17.74
CA GLN A 410 -8.48 -51.93 18.12
C GLN A 410 -9.94 -52.11 17.71
N LYS A 411 -10.21 -53.34 17.23
CA LYS A 411 -11.50 -54.00 16.95
C LYS A 411 -12.18 -53.66 15.61
N GLU A 412 -11.78 -54.45 14.62
CA GLU A 412 -12.65 -55.23 13.73
C GLU A 412 -13.98 -54.59 13.33
N ARG A 413 -14.05 -54.06 12.10
CA ARG A 413 -14.94 -54.59 11.05
C ARG A 413 -14.78 -53.86 9.72
N SER A 414 -14.75 -54.67 8.68
CA SER A 414 -14.99 -54.37 7.25
C SER A 414 -14.11 -53.32 6.58
N THR A 415 -13.07 -53.86 5.93
CA THR A 415 -12.41 -53.36 4.73
C THR A 415 -13.39 -52.79 3.70
N LYS A 416 -13.32 -51.47 3.44
CA LYS A 416 -13.59 -50.75 2.15
C LYS A 416 -13.96 -49.25 2.30
N SER A 417 -13.86 -48.62 3.49
CA SER A 417 -14.20 -47.19 3.67
C SER A 417 -13.02 -46.21 3.81
N SER A 418 -11.78 -46.66 4.00
CA SER A 418 -10.63 -45.78 4.31
C SER A 418 -10.39 -44.66 3.28
N GLN A 419 -10.65 -44.91 1.98
CA GLN A 419 -10.50 -43.90 0.94
C GLN A 419 -11.65 -42.87 0.93
N LYS A 420 -12.86 -43.24 1.39
CA LYS A 420 -14.01 -42.33 1.48
C LYS A 420 -13.81 -41.28 2.58
N ASP A 421 -13.21 -41.65 3.70
CA ASP A 421 -13.00 -40.73 4.84
C ASP A 421 -11.99 -39.62 4.51
N TRP A 422 -10.92 -39.93 3.78
CA TRP A 422 -9.98 -38.90 3.31
C TRP A 422 -10.66 -37.93 2.34
N THR A 423 -11.45 -38.43 1.38
CA THR A 423 -12.18 -37.57 0.45
C THR A 423 -13.18 -36.66 1.16
N LEU A 424 -13.98 -37.19 2.11
CA LEU A 424 -14.95 -36.42 2.88
C LEU A 424 -14.29 -35.35 3.77
N THR A 425 -13.11 -35.64 4.33
CA THR A 425 -12.42 -34.68 5.20
C THR A 425 -11.66 -33.62 4.41
N CYS A 426 -11.08 -33.96 3.25
CA CYS A 426 -10.58 -32.97 2.29
C CYS A 426 -11.71 -32.10 1.74
N ILE A 427 -12.87 -32.68 1.43
CA ILE A 427 -14.08 -31.95 1.06
C ILE A 427 -14.51 -31.03 2.21
N GLY A 428 -14.47 -31.48 3.47
CA GLY A 428 -14.75 -30.66 4.66
C GLY A 428 -13.75 -29.52 4.86
N PHE A 429 -12.46 -29.72 4.56
CA PHE A 429 -11.43 -28.67 4.62
C PHE A 429 -11.65 -27.62 3.56
N ILE A 430 -11.86 -28.09 2.33
CA ILE A 430 -12.23 -27.24 1.21
C ILE A 430 -13.49 -26.49 1.64
N GLN A 431 -14.58 -27.17 1.99
CA GLN A 431 -15.85 -26.57 2.41
C GLN A 431 -15.69 -25.58 3.55
N GLN A 432 -14.91 -25.82 4.61
CA GLN A 432 -14.79 -24.88 5.74
C GLN A 432 -13.95 -23.63 5.40
N HIS A 433 -12.91 -23.77 4.57
CA HIS A 433 -12.17 -22.63 4.02
C HIS A 433 -12.83 -22.02 2.76
N THR A 434 -13.88 -22.64 2.24
CA THR A 434 -14.73 -22.24 1.11
C THR A 434 -16.05 -21.61 1.61
N SER A 435 -16.53 -21.98 2.80
CA SER A 435 -17.83 -21.59 3.37
C SER A 435 -17.79 -20.23 4.05
N SER A 436 -16.62 -19.63 4.24
CA SER A 436 -16.51 -18.17 4.23
C SER A 436 -16.54 -17.68 2.78
N GLY A 437 -17.66 -17.93 2.09
CA GLY A 437 -18.15 -17.08 1.01
C GLY A 437 -17.92 -17.43 -0.46
N LEU A 438 -17.14 -18.43 -0.91
CA LEU A 438 -17.02 -18.70 -2.37
C LEU A 438 -16.72 -20.16 -2.74
N PRO A 439 -17.41 -20.73 -3.76
CA PRO A 439 -17.33 -22.13 -4.14
C PRO A 439 -16.02 -22.50 -4.86
N PHE A 440 -15.59 -23.74 -4.64
CA PHE A 440 -14.43 -24.46 -5.21
C PHE A 440 -14.04 -24.13 -6.67
N PRO A 441 -14.96 -23.93 -7.64
CA PRO A 441 -14.60 -23.63 -9.03
C PRO A 441 -13.68 -22.42 -9.21
N LEU A 442 -13.75 -21.43 -8.32
CA LEU A 442 -12.98 -20.19 -8.48
C LEU A 442 -11.50 -20.34 -8.16
N TRP A 443 -11.13 -21.29 -7.30
CA TRP A 443 -9.72 -21.63 -7.11
C TRP A 443 -9.11 -22.17 -8.39
N TYR A 444 -9.85 -23.03 -9.12
CA TYR A 444 -9.42 -23.56 -10.41
C TYR A 444 -9.33 -22.48 -11.48
N VAL A 445 -10.32 -21.56 -11.55
CA VAL A 445 -10.28 -20.46 -12.50
C VAL A 445 -9.09 -19.54 -12.21
N SER A 446 -8.85 -19.15 -10.96
CA SER A 446 -7.69 -18.34 -10.59
C SER A 446 -6.36 -19.05 -10.89
N ALA A 447 -6.26 -20.36 -10.62
CA ALA A 447 -5.09 -21.15 -10.94
C ALA A 447 -4.87 -21.32 -12.45
N ALA A 448 -5.94 -21.51 -13.23
CA ALA A 448 -5.88 -21.61 -14.69
C ALA A 448 -5.41 -20.28 -15.31
N VAL A 449 -5.98 -19.15 -14.88
CA VAL A 449 -5.56 -17.82 -15.33
C VAL A 449 -4.09 -17.57 -14.97
N ALA A 450 -3.68 -17.86 -13.74
CA ALA A 450 -2.29 -17.73 -13.32
C ALA A 450 -1.35 -18.63 -14.14
N THR A 451 -1.78 -19.86 -14.46
CA THR A 451 -1.01 -20.78 -15.32
C THR A 451 -0.83 -20.23 -16.73
N VAL A 452 -1.88 -19.67 -17.32
CA VAL A 452 -1.80 -19.01 -18.64
C VAL A 452 -0.87 -17.81 -18.60
N ILE A 453 -0.94 -16.98 -17.56
CA ILE A 453 -0.03 -15.83 -17.38
C ILE A 453 1.43 -16.29 -17.25
N VAL A 454 1.70 -17.31 -16.44
CA VAL A 454 3.06 -17.88 -16.31
C VAL A 454 3.57 -18.40 -17.66
N HIS A 455 2.70 -19.08 -18.41
CA HIS A 455 3.08 -19.64 -19.71
C HIS A 455 3.32 -18.57 -20.79
N LYS A 456 2.49 -17.52 -20.84
CA LYS A 456 2.50 -16.52 -21.93
C LYS A 456 3.22 -15.21 -21.61
N SER A 457 3.38 -14.87 -20.34
CA SER A 457 3.78 -13.52 -19.91
C SER A 457 4.87 -13.49 -18.85
N THR A 458 5.56 -14.61 -18.58
CA THR A 458 6.82 -14.56 -17.83
C THR A 458 7.93 -13.98 -18.73
N ILE A 459 8.26 -12.71 -18.52
CA ILE A 459 9.35 -12.01 -19.23
C ILE A 459 10.57 -11.97 -18.32
N ILE A 460 11.74 -12.25 -18.89
CA ILE A 460 13.03 -12.17 -18.20
C ILE A 460 13.82 -11.06 -18.88
N HIS A 461 13.85 -9.88 -18.25
CA HIS A 461 14.58 -8.75 -18.80
C HIS A 461 16.10 -9.01 -18.72
N PRO A 462 16.90 -8.65 -19.74
CA PRO A 462 18.36 -8.82 -19.71
C PRO A 462 19.01 -8.23 -18.46
N PHE A 463 18.59 -7.03 -18.02
CA PHE A 463 19.09 -6.41 -16.79
C PHE A 463 18.80 -7.20 -15.51
N THR A 464 17.74 -8.01 -15.46
CA THR A 464 17.42 -8.83 -14.27
C THR A 464 18.50 -9.87 -13.98
N LEU A 465 19.19 -10.37 -15.02
CA LEU A 465 20.25 -11.38 -14.89
C LEU A 465 21.65 -10.84 -15.10
N ALA A 466 21.77 -9.66 -15.70
CA ALA A 466 23.06 -8.99 -15.83
C ALA A 466 23.53 -8.39 -14.49
N ASP A 467 22.62 -8.05 -13.58
CA ASP A 467 22.96 -7.32 -12.36
C ASP A 467 22.67 -8.12 -11.07
N ASN A 468 23.72 -8.71 -10.48
CA ASN A 468 23.62 -9.48 -9.24
C ASN A 468 23.62 -8.63 -7.95
N ARG A 469 23.54 -7.30 -8.07
CA ARG A 469 23.42 -6.38 -6.93
C ARG A 469 22.00 -6.32 -6.39
N HIS A 470 21.00 -6.60 -7.24
CA HIS A 470 19.59 -6.45 -6.91
C HIS A 470 18.99 -7.73 -6.30
N TYR A 471 18.04 -7.57 -5.37
CA TYR A 471 17.32 -8.69 -4.76
C TYR A 471 16.64 -9.58 -5.80
N MET A 472 16.03 -8.98 -6.83
CA MET A 472 15.28 -9.70 -7.84
C MET A 472 16.14 -10.63 -8.70
N PHE A 473 17.44 -10.36 -8.86
CA PHE A 473 18.37 -11.29 -9.50
C PHE A 473 18.32 -12.66 -8.83
N TYR A 474 18.41 -12.70 -7.50
CA TYR A 474 18.45 -13.94 -6.74
C TYR A 474 17.10 -14.65 -6.71
N VAL A 475 16.00 -13.89 -6.63
CA VAL A 475 14.65 -14.45 -6.74
C VAL A 475 14.48 -15.13 -8.09
N PHE A 476 14.79 -14.46 -9.20
CA PHE A 476 14.68 -15.05 -10.53
C PHE A 476 15.62 -16.24 -10.69
N ARG A 477 16.91 -16.10 -10.33
CA ARG A 477 17.92 -17.15 -10.46
C ARG A 477 17.56 -18.42 -9.70
N TYR A 478 17.11 -18.31 -8.46
CA TYR A 478 16.92 -19.48 -7.59
C TYR A 478 15.49 -20.04 -7.59
N SER A 479 14.51 -19.32 -8.15
CA SER A 479 13.12 -19.79 -8.29
C SER A 479 12.69 -19.91 -9.76
N ILE A 480 12.30 -18.80 -10.40
CA ILE A 480 11.67 -18.74 -11.73
C ILE A 480 12.55 -19.36 -12.83
N LEU A 481 13.87 -19.22 -12.73
CA LEU A 481 14.83 -19.69 -13.72
C LEU A 481 15.48 -21.01 -13.36
N ARG A 482 15.24 -21.54 -12.15
CA ARG A 482 15.90 -22.78 -11.72
C ARG A 482 15.56 -23.94 -12.65
N ARG A 483 14.27 -24.08 -13.00
CA ARG A 483 13.78 -24.93 -14.09
C ARG A 483 12.44 -24.40 -14.62
N PRO A 484 12.08 -24.66 -15.89
CA PRO A 484 10.78 -24.25 -16.44
C PRO A 484 9.58 -24.75 -15.63
N GLU A 485 9.67 -25.95 -15.05
CA GLU A 485 8.58 -26.57 -14.27
C GLU A 485 8.34 -25.84 -12.94
N VAL A 486 9.40 -25.27 -12.35
CA VAL A 486 9.31 -24.53 -11.07
C VAL A 486 8.38 -23.32 -11.20
N ARG A 487 8.31 -22.70 -12.38
CA ARG A 487 7.38 -21.57 -12.64
C ARG A 487 5.92 -21.95 -12.40
N TYR A 488 5.54 -23.17 -12.80
CA TYR A 488 4.20 -23.69 -12.62
C TYR A 488 3.96 -24.14 -11.17
N LEU A 489 4.99 -24.61 -10.46
CA LEU A 489 4.91 -24.92 -9.02
C LEU A 489 4.67 -23.67 -8.15
N LEU A 490 4.97 -22.47 -8.65
CA LEU A 490 4.66 -21.21 -7.97
C LEU A 490 3.20 -20.77 -8.13
N VAL A 491 2.43 -21.34 -9.07
CA VAL A 491 1.03 -20.95 -9.31
C VAL A 491 0.15 -21.06 -8.07
N PRO A 492 0.14 -22.18 -7.32
CA PRO A 492 -0.63 -22.28 -6.08
C PRO A 492 -0.23 -21.20 -5.07
N PHE A 493 1.06 -20.87 -5.00
CA PHE A 493 1.58 -19.85 -4.08
C PHE A 493 1.07 -18.45 -4.46
N TYR A 494 1.07 -18.10 -5.75
CA TYR A 494 0.48 -16.83 -6.22
C TYR A 494 -1.01 -16.72 -5.87
N VAL A 495 -1.79 -17.78 -6.09
CA VAL A 495 -3.23 -17.79 -5.81
C VAL A 495 -3.52 -17.66 -4.31
N VAL A 496 -2.77 -18.37 -3.46
CA VAL A 496 -2.93 -18.29 -2.00
C VAL A 496 -2.56 -16.89 -1.49
N CYS A 497 -1.40 -16.35 -1.89
CA CYS A 497 -0.99 -15.00 -1.49
C CYS A 497 -1.99 -13.94 -1.93
N HIS A 498 -2.50 -14.03 -3.17
CA HIS A 498 -3.55 -13.15 -3.68
C HIS A 498 -4.76 -13.16 -2.73
N ARG A 499 -5.28 -14.34 -2.38
CA ARG A 499 -6.45 -14.46 -1.50
C ARG A 499 -6.19 -13.93 -0.10
N LEU A 500 -5.01 -14.17 0.48
CA LEU A 500 -4.64 -13.64 1.79
C LEU A 500 -4.61 -12.11 1.80
N CYS A 501 -4.06 -11.48 0.74
CA CYS A 501 -4.03 -10.03 0.61
C CYS A 501 -5.43 -9.41 0.52
N TRP A 502 -6.34 -10.02 -0.24
CA TRP A 502 -7.74 -9.57 -0.33
C TRP A 502 -8.52 -9.78 0.97
N HIS A 503 -8.28 -10.90 1.66
CA HIS A 503 -8.91 -11.16 2.94
C HIS A 503 -8.52 -10.12 4.01
N LEU A 504 -7.24 -9.74 4.06
CA LEU A 504 -6.78 -8.67 4.94
C LEU A 504 -7.40 -7.31 4.60
N LEU A 505 -7.56 -7.00 3.31
CA LEU A 505 -8.17 -5.75 2.85
C LEU A 505 -9.67 -5.68 3.19
N GLY A 506 -10.38 -6.82 3.11
CA GLY A 506 -11.79 -6.91 3.48
C GLY A 506 -12.04 -6.79 4.98
N GLY A 507 -11.10 -7.22 5.83
CA GLY A 507 -11.28 -7.24 7.28
C GLY A 507 -12.24 -8.36 7.74
N SER A 508 -12.70 -8.30 9.00
CA SER A 508 -13.71 -9.22 9.52
C SER A 508 -15.11 -8.69 9.33
N SER A 509 -15.99 -9.49 8.72
CA SER A 509 -17.43 -9.21 8.78
C SER A 509 -18.00 -9.77 10.07
N THR A 510 -18.18 -8.93 11.09
CA THR A 510 -19.13 -9.20 12.19
C THR A 510 -20.49 -8.51 11.95
N GLN A 511 -20.71 -8.00 10.74
CA GLN A 511 -21.89 -7.21 10.40
C GLN A 511 -22.77 -7.91 9.36
N ASP A 512 -23.58 -8.88 9.82
CA ASP A 512 -24.78 -9.32 9.08
C ASP A 512 -25.69 -8.12 8.69
N GLY A 513 -25.58 -6.99 9.40
CA GLY A 513 -26.30 -5.75 9.09
C GLY A 513 -25.88 -5.02 7.80
N GLN A 514 -24.63 -5.16 7.32
CA GLN A 514 -24.20 -4.47 6.08
C GLN A 514 -24.64 -5.18 4.80
N ARG A 515 -24.91 -6.49 4.84
CA ARG A 515 -25.53 -7.21 3.71
C ARG A 515 -26.89 -6.63 3.31
N ILE A 516 -27.52 -5.88 4.21
CA ILE A 516 -28.84 -5.26 4.00
C ILE A 516 -28.72 -3.89 3.28
N SER A 517 -27.56 -3.22 3.31
CA SER A 517 -27.44 -1.82 2.86
C SER A 517 -26.99 -1.60 1.42
N PHE A 518 -26.67 -2.65 0.66
CA PHE A 518 -26.28 -2.54 -0.76
C PHE A 518 -27.25 -3.29 -1.67
N ILE A 519 -27.33 -2.86 -2.94
CA ILE A 519 -28.14 -3.55 -3.95
C ILE A 519 -27.48 -4.87 -4.30
N GLN A 520 -28.15 -5.99 -3.99
CA GLN A 520 -27.69 -7.31 -4.37
C GLN A 520 -27.75 -7.50 -5.90
N ALA A 521 -26.96 -8.45 -6.41
CA ALA A 521 -27.00 -8.82 -7.82
C ALA A 521 -28.37 -9.42 -8.19
N PRO A 522 -28.84 -9.27 -9.45
CA PRO A 522 -30.05 -9.92 -9.93
C PRO A 522 -30.03 -11.43 -9.64
N GLY A 523 -31.11 -11.96 -9.05
CA GLY A 523 -31.27 -13.39 -8.76
C GLY A 523 -30.76 -13.87 -7.39
N VAL A 524 -30.16 -12.99 -6.57
CA VAL A 524 -29.83 -13.32 -5.17
C VAL A 524 -31.05 -13.04 -4.29
N GLU A 525 -31.57 -14.06 -3.62
CA GLU A 525 -32.65 -13.87 -2.63
C GLU A 525 -32.14 -13.00 -1.46
N THR A 526 -32.82 -11.89 -1.19
CA THR A 526 -32.57 -11.11 0.03
C THR A 526 -32.94 -11.99 1.22
N VAL A 527 -31.96 -12.51 1.95
CA VAL A 527 -32.23 -13.24 3.21
C VAL A 527 -32.91 -12.28 4.17
N SER A 528 -34.23 -12.44 4.31
CA SER A 528 -35.05 -11.71 5.27
C SER A 528 -34.84 -12.25 6.69
N SER A 529 -33.63 -12.13 7.23
CA SER A 529 -33.44 -12.22 8.68
C SER A 529 -33.27 -10.81 9.22
N ALA A 530 -34.39 -10.18 9.60
CA ALA A 530 -34.30 -9.07 10.54
C ALA A 530 -33.53 -9.58 11.78
N PRO A 531 -32.44 -8.94 12.22
CA PRO A 531 -31.74 -9.40 13.42
C PRO A 531 -32.72 -9.35 14.60
N PRO A 532 -32.70 -10.34 15.52
CA PRO A 532 -33.58 -10.34 16.69
C PRO A 532 -33.48 -9.00 17.43
N LYS A 533 -34.63 -8.45 17.85
CA LYS A 533 -34.73 -7.12 18.51
C LYS A 533 -33.76 -6.94 19.69
N ASP A 534 -33.32 -8.02 20.32
CA ASP A 534 -32.35 -8.00 21.44
C ASP A 534 -30.89 -7.76 21.01
N THR A 535 -30.57 -7.88 19.72
CA THR A 535 -29.22 -7.62 19.20
C THR A 535 -28.93 -6.11 19.08
N ILE A 536 -29.98 -5.28 19.03
CA ILE A 536 -29.84 -3.82 18.93
C ILE A 536 -29.33 -3.24 20.26
N LYS A 537 -29.75 -3.79 21.41
CA LYS A 537 -29.37 -3.26 22.74
C LYS A 537 -27.94 -3.63 23.18
N LEU A 538 -27.37 -4.73 22.67
CA LEU A 538 -26.00 -5.15 23.02
C LEU A 538 -24.91 -4.54 22.13
N LYS A 539 -25.27 -3.69 21.16
CA LYS A 539 -24.32 -3.12 20.19
C LYS A 539 -23.88 -1.68 20.47
N GLU A 540 -24.41 -1.01 21.49
CA GLU A 540 -24.05 0.40 21.76
C GLU A 540 -22.72 0.62 22.49
N GLU A 541 -22.07 -0.41 23.07
CA GLU A 541 -20.80 -0.22 23.79
C GLU A 541 -19.53 -0.57 22.98
N GLY A 542 -19.67 -1.21 21.82
CA GLY A 542 -18.54 -1.54 20.95
C GLY A 542 -18.37 -0.51 19.83
N ARG A 543 -17.42 0.42 19.93
CA ARG A 543 -16.96 1.22 18.77
C ARG A 543 -16.74 0.25 17.58
N PRO A 544 -17.42 0.44 16.43
CA PRO A 544 -17.39 -0.52 15.34
C PRO A 544 -15.96 -0.77 14.83
N GLU A 545 -15.71 -1.98 14.34
CA GLU A 545 -14.57 -2.27 13.46
C GLU A 545 -14.54 -1.21 12.34
N ASP A 546 -13.35 -0.72 11.94
CA ASP A 546 -13.25 0.09 10.72
C ASP A 546 -13.93 -0.73 9.61
N GLY A 547 -15.05 -0.25 9.08
CA GLY A 547 -15.73 -0.93 7.98
C GLY A 547 -14.69 -1.16 6.88
N GLY A 548 -14.57 -2.40 6.39
CA GLY A 548 -13.67 -2.68 5.28
C GLY A 548 -13.99 -1.78 4.08
N GLU A 549 -12.99 -1.50 3.26
CA GLU A 549 -13.18 -0.71 2.05
C GLU A 549 -14.22 -1.34 1.11
N SER A 550 -14.81 -0.52 0.22
CA SER A 550 -15.78 -1.02 -0.76
C SER A 550 -15.09 -1.78 -1.90
N LEU A 551 -15.86 -2.64 -2.58
CA LEU A 551 -15.35 -3.41 -3.72
C LEU A 551 -14.77 -2.49 -4.80
N SER A 552 -15.40 -1.35 -5.05
CA SER A 552 -14.89 -0.34 -5.98
C SER A 552 -13.49 0.15 -5.62
N THR A 553 -13.22 0.41 -4.35
CA THR A 553 -11.91 0.85 -3.88
C THR A 553 -10.86 -0.21 -4.16
N GLY A 554 -11.16 -1.47 -3.81
CA GLY A 554 -10.27 -2.59 -4.10
C GLY A 554 -10.00 -2.80 -5.59
N VAL A 555 -11.04 -2.75 -6.43
CA VAL A 555 -10.92 -2.97 -7.89
C VAL A 555 -10.16 -1.83 -8.57
N LEU A 556 -10.38 -0.57 -8.19
CA LEU A 556 -9.65 0.57 -8.74
C LEU A 556 -8.19 0.58 -8.27
N TRP A 557 -7.92 0.21 -7.01
CA TRP A 557 -6.54 0.03 -6.53
C TRP A 557 -5.82 -1.07 -7.31
N LEU A 558 -6.48 -2.21 -7.53
CA LEU A 558 -5.93 -3.32 -8.34
C LEU A 558 -5.65 -2.86 -9.77
N SER A 559 -6.55 -2.05 -10.36
CA SER A 559 -6.43 -1.56 -11.74
C SER A 559 -5.25 -0.60 -11.89
N ALA A 560 -5.09 0.37 -10.98
CA ALA A 560 -3.95 1.29 -11.00
C ALA A 560 -2.64 0.56 -10.74
N THR A 561 -2.65 -0.39 -9.79
CA THR A 561 -1.51 -1.28 -9.53
C THR A 561 -1.12 -2.07 -10.78
N ALA A 562 -2.09 -2.69 -11.45
CA ALA A 562 -1.86 -3.44 -12.68
C ALA A 562 -1.23 -2.57 -13.76
N LEU A 563 -1.84 -1.41 -14.07
CA LEU A 563 -1.31 -0.51 -15.08
C LEU A 563 0.09 0.01 -14.75
N SER A 564 0.39 0.28 -13.47
CA SER A 564 1.72 0.74 -13.03
C SER A 564 2.82 -0.32 -13.14
N LEU A 565 2.47 -1.62 -13.07
CA LEU A 565 3.44 -2.70 -13.03
C LEU A 565 3.56 -3.44 -14.36
N ILE A 566 2.44 -3.75 -15.02
CA ILE A 566 2.46 -4.56 -16.25
C ILE A 566 3.12 -3.84 -17.41
N THR A 567 3.16 -2.50 -17.38
CA THR A 567 3.79 -1.67 -18.42
C THR A 567 5.31 -1.62 -18.30
N ALA A 568 5.88 -2.06 -17.16
CA ALA A 568 7.31 -2.17 -16.94
C ALA A 568 7.82 -3.57 -17.33
N PRO A 569 8.79 -3.70 -18.26
CA PRO A 569 9.40 -5.00 -18.56
C PRO A 569 10.23 -5.52 -17.39
N LEU A 570 10.96 -4.61 -16.71
CA LEU A 570 11.84 -4.91 -15.61
C LEU A 570 11.07 -5.05 -14.29
N VAL A 571 11.47 -6.00 -13.45
CA VAL A 571 10.86 -6.24 -12.14
C VAL A 571 11.82 -5.76 -11.04
N GLU A 572 11.41 -4.75 -10.29
CA GLU A 572 12.21 -4.18 -9.19
C GLU A 572 11.33 -3.91 -7.96
N PRO A 573 11.82 -4.15 -6.72
CA PRO A 573 11.04 -3.94 -5.50
C PRO A 573 10.52 -2.50 -5.34
N ARG A 574 11.25 -1.51 -5.87
CA ARG A 574 10.87 -0.10 -5.80
C ARG A 574 9.55 0.22 -6.54
N TYR A 575 9.22 -0.50 -7.61
CA TYR A 575 7.95 -0.30 -8.33
C TYR A 575 6.73 -0.70 -7.51
N PHE A 576 6.92 -1.54 -6.49
CA PHE A 576 5.84 -2.01 -5.61
C PHE A 576 5.61 -1.10 -4.39
N ILE A 577 6.41 -0.05 -4.19
CA ILE A 577 6.26 0.86 -3.05
C ILE A 577 4.86 1.47 -3.03
N VAL A 578 4.45 2.17 -4.09
CA VAL A 578 3.13 2.83 -4.12
C VAL A 578 1.99 1.80 -4.03
N PRO A 579 1.97 0.69 -4.81
CA PRO A 579 0.98 -0.38 -4.62
C PRO A 579 0.85 -0.86 -3.17
N TRP A 580 1.97 -1.17 -2.52
CA TRP A 580 1.99 -1.70 -1.16
C TRP A 580 1.57 -0.64 -0.14
N VAL A 581 2.04 0.60 -0.26
CA VAL A 581 1.65 1.72 0.63
C VAL A 581 0.15 1.96 0.54
N MET A 582 -0.39 2.08 -0.67
CA MET A 582 -1.84 2.29 -0.86
C MET A 582 -2.66 1.11 -0.34
N TRP A 583 -2.19 -0.12 -0.56
CA TRP A 583 -2.81 -1.31 0.03
C TRP A 583 -2.79 -1.26 1.56
N ARG A 584 -1.63 -0.99 2.16
CA ARG A 584 -1.43 -1.02 3.62
C ARG A 584 -2.21 0.08 4.33
N ILE A 585 -2.35 1.25 3.70
CA ILE A 585 -3.19 2.36 4.19
C ILE A 585 -4.66 1.99 4.17
N MET A 586 -5.12 1.04 3.35
CA MET A 586 -6.53 0.62 3.34
C MET A 586 -6.82 -0.53 4.30
N VAL A 587 -5.83 -1.29 4.77
CA VAL A 587 -6.05 -2.41 5.70
C VAL A 587 -6.75 -1.90 6.98
N PRO A 588 -7.94 -2.42 7.33
CA PRO A 588 -8.71 -1.96 8.48
C PRO A 588 -8.08 -2.39 9.81
N ALA A 589 -8.32 -1.61 10.87
CA ALA A 589 -7.94 -2.00 12.22
C ALA A 589 -8.77 -3.21 12.69
N TRP A 590 -8.13 -4.24 13.24
CA TRP A 590 -8.84 -5.35 13.89
C TRP A 590 -8.86 -5.12 15.40
N ARG A 591 -10.04 -5.05 16.00
CA ARG A 591 -10.13 -5.01 17.46
C ARG A 591 -10.19 -6.42 18.02
N VAL A 592 -9.32 -6.70 18.99
CA VAL A 592 -9.45 -7.89 19.84
C VAL A 592 -10.69 -7.68 20.72
N GLN A 593 -11.67 -8.59 20.64
CA GLN A 593 -12.84 -8.57 21.53
C GLN A 593 -12.40 -8.49 23.00
N GLU A 594 -13.13 -7.68 23.77
CA GLU A 594 -12.93 -7.58 25.22
C GLU A 594 -13.09 -8.96 25.88
N PRO A 595 -12.30 -9.29 26.92
CA PRO A 595 -12.53 -10.51 27.68
C PRO A 595 -13.94 -10.48 28.26
N ARG A 596 -14.71 -11.57 28.08
CA ARG A 596 -16.01 -11.72 28.76
C ARG A 596 -15.81 -11.65 30.27
N SER A 597 -16.73 -11.00 30.97
CA SER A 597 -16.73 -10.95 32.44
C SER A 597 -16.71 -12.39 33.00
N GLY A 598 -15.61 -12.76 33.67
CA GLY A 598 -15.47 -14.06 34.32
C GLY A 598 -14.33 -14.97 33.85
N GLU A 599 -13.64 -14.70 32.73
CA GLU A 599 -12.48 -15.53 32.32
C GLU A 599 -11.23 -15.26 33.18
N LYS A 600 -10.82 -16.25 33.99
CA LYS A 600 -9.60 -16.20 34.82
C LYS A 600 -8.49 -17.07 34.20
N GLY A 601 -7.31 -16.50 33.94
CA GLY A 601 -6.14 -17.24 33.45
C GLY A 601 -4.93 -16.34 33.09
N LEU A 602 -3.76 -16.94 32.87
CA LEU A 602 -2.56 -16.23 32.41
C LEU A 602 -2.82 -15.48 31.09
N LEU A 603 -3.56 -16.12 30.18
CA LEU A 603 -3.97 -15.53 28.91
C LEU A 603 -4.86 -14.29 29.10
N THR A 604 -5.73 -14.23 30.10
CA THR A 604 -6.50 -13.01 30.38
C THR A 604 -5.68 -11.92 31.05
N ARG A 605 -4.67 -12.25 31.88
CA ARG A 605 -3.69 -11.27 32.38
C ARG A 605 -2.82 -10.68 31.26
N LEU A 606 -2.34 -11.53 30.35
CA LEU A 606 -1.61 -11.07 29.16
C LEU A 606 -2.53 -10.23 28.27
N ARG A 607 -3.77 -10.69 28.02
CA ARG A 607 -4.77 -9.97 27.24
C ARG A 607 -5.16 -8.63 27.86
N SER A 608 -5.23 -8.54 29.19
CA SER A 608 -5.48 -7.29 29.92
C SER A 608 -4.29 -6.33 29.85
N TRP A 609 -3.05 -6.85 29.87
CA TRP A 609 -1.84 -6.06 29.63
C TRP A 609 -1.75 -5.55 28.18
N THR A 610 -2.24 -6.33 27.21
CA THR A 610 -2.30 -5.94 25.79
C THR A 610 -3.60 -5.22 25.41
N GLN A 611 -4.45 -4.80 26.36
CA GLN A 611 -5.69 -4.07 26.08
C GLN A 611 -5.37 -2.74 25.36
N GLY A 612 -5.39 -2.77 24.03
CA GLY A 612 -5.11 -1.63 23.15
C GLY A 612 -3.86 -1.77 22.28
N LEU A 613 -3.00 -2.78 22.51
CA LEU A 613 -1.84 -3.08 21.67
C LEU A 613 -2.22 -4.17 20.66
N ASP A 614 -2.28 -3.81 19.37
CA ASP A 614 -2.39 -4.80 18.31
C ASP A 614 -1.04 -5.49 18.14
N LEU A 615 -0.89 -6.67 18.75
CA LEU A 615 0.33 -7.47 18.67
C LEU A 615 0.79 -7.72 17.23
N ARG A 616 -0.12 -7.75 16.26
CA ARG A 616 0.23 -7.99 14.85
C ARG A 616 0.99 -6.80 14.26
N LEU A 617 0.62 -5.58 14.66
CA LEU A 617 1.35 -4.37 14.27
C LEU A 617 2.73 -4.34 14.92
N VAL A 618 2.85 -4.76 16.19
CA VAL A 618 4.14 -4.87 16.87
C VAL A 618 5.04 -5.90 16.18
N LEU A 619 4.49 -7.06 15.83
CA LEU A 619 5.21 -8.09 15.08
C LEU A 619 5.57 -7.61 13.67
N GLU A 620 4.72 -6.83 13.00
CA GLU A 620 5.05 -6.16 11.73
C GLU A 620 6.22 -5.18 11.89
N THR A 621 6.23 -4.36 12.95
CA THR A 621 7.37 -3.48 13.26
C THR A 621 8.66 -4.29 13.44
N LEU A 622 8.62 -5.34 14.27
CA LEU A 622 9.79 -6.20 14.51
C LEU A 622 10.26 -6.91 13.24
N TRP A 623 9.32 -7.34 12.40
CA TRP A 623 9.60 -7.94 11.10
C TRP A 623 10.32 -6.97 10.17
N PHE A 624 9.85 -5.74 10.06
CA PHE A 624 10.50 -4.70 9.26
C PHE A 624 11.85 -4.29 9.82
N VAL A 625 11.99 -4.13 11.14
CA VAL A 625 13.29 -3.86 11.77
C VAL A 625 14.28 -4.98 11.47
N ALA A 626 13.88 -6.25 11.60
CA ALA A 626 14.75 -7.39 11.30
C ALA A 626 15.20 -7.43 9.83
N ILE A 627 14.26 -7.22 8.89
CA ILE A 627 14.58 -7.17 7.46
C ILE A 627 15.53 -6.01 7.17
N ASN A 628 15.22 -4.80 7.65
CA ASN A 628 16.05 -3.60 7.45
C ASN A 628 17.47 -3.82 7.97
N LEU A 629 17.63 -4.32 9.21
CA LEU A 629 18.93 -4.63 9.77
C LEU A 629 19.70 -5.64 8.92
N GLY A 630 19.02 -6.69 8.43
CA GLY A 630 19.61 -7.67 7.53
C GLY A 630 20.07 -7.08 6.20
N THR A 631 19.22 -6.32 5.51
CA THR A 631 19.55 -5.72 4.21
C THR A 631 20.58 -4.61 4.31
N MET A 632 20.50 -3.76 5.34
CA MET A 632 21.49 -2.72 5.61
C MET A 632 22.85 -3.35 5.98
N TYR A 633 22.86 -4.41 6.79
CA TYR A 633 24.09 -5.14 7.11
C TYR A 633 24.74 -5.71 5.84
N MET A 634 23.96 -6.36 4.97
CA MET A 634 24.49 -6.89 3.70
C MET A 634 25.04 -5.78 2.80
N PHE A 635 24.35 -4.64 2.69
CA PHE A 635 24.81 -3.50 1.90
C PHE A 635 26.11 -2.89 2.43
N ILE A 636 26.22 -2.69 3.75
CA ILE A 636 27.36 -2.00 4.37
C ILE A 636 28.56 -2.93 4.58
N CYS A 637 28.34 -4.10 5.15
CA CYS A 637 29.38 -4.97 5.69
C CYS A 637 29.83 -6.08 4.72
N ARG A 638 29.10 -6.30 3.61
CA ARG A 638 29.42 -7.35 2.63
C ARG A 638 29.60 -6.80 1.21
N PRO A 639 30.45 -5.77 1.00
CA PRO A 639 30.82 -5.38 -0.36
C PRO A 639 31.61 -6.50 -1.03
N TYR A 640 31.52 -6.58 -2.36
CA TYR A 640 32.22 -7.58 -3.15
C TYR A 640 32.72 -6.98 -4.47
N HIS A 641 33.76 -7.57 -5.04
CA HIS A 641 34.18 -7.23 -6.39
C HIS A 641 33.31 -7.95 -7.41
N TRP A 642 32.70 -7.18 -8.31
CA TRP A 642 31.93 -7.74 -9.41
C TRP A 642 32.87 -8.23 -10.51
N LYS A 643 32.72 -9.50 -10.86
CA LYS A 643 33.55 -10.19 -11.84
C LYS A 643 32.66 -10.78 -12.91
N ASP A 644 33.12 -10.71 -14.15
CA ASP A 644 32.51 -11.39 -15.29
C ASP A 644 32.79 -12.91 -15.25
N VAL A 645 32.24 -13.66 -16.19
CA VAL A 645 32.40 -15.12 -16.37
C VAL A 645 33.87 -15.53 -16.47
N ASP A 646 34.70 -14.70 -17.12
CA ASP A 646 36.15 -14.93 -17.25
C ASP A 646 36.95 -14.48 -16.01
N GLY A 647 36.27 -14.03 -14.94
CA GLY A 647 36.89 -13.54 -13.71
C GLY A 647 37.44 -12.10 -13.79
N LYS A 648 37.30 -11.44 -14.95
CA LYS A 648 37.70 -10.05 -15.15
C LYS A 648 36.88 -9.11 -14.26
N LEU A 649 37.53 -8.16 -13.60
CA LEU A 649 36.86 -7.14 -12.80
C LEU A 649 36.00 -6.24 -13.69
N MET A 650 34.72 -6.14 -13.33
CA MET A 650 33.77 -5.23 -13.95
C MET A 650 33.74 -3.89 -13.20
N ASP A 651 33.17 -2.88 -13.85
CA ASP A 651 32.97 -1.53 -13.28
C ASP A 651 34.26 -0.94 -12.67
N GLU A 652 35.38 -1.10 -13.38
CA GLU A 652 36.70 -0.60 -12.99
C GLU A 652 37.20 -1.14 -11.63
N GLY A 653 36.67 -2.29 -11.18
CA GLY A 653 37.04 -2.89 -9.91
C GLY A 653 36.37 -2.25 -8.70
N ARG A 654 35.40 -1.33 -8.90
CA ARG A 654 34.62 -0.72 -7.82
C ARG A 654 33.88 -1.79 -7.00
N LEU A 655 33.87 -1.59 -5.69
CA LEU A 655 33.14 -2.45 -4.76
C LEU A 655 31.63 -2.32 -4.99
N GLN A 656 31.00 -3.43 -5.36
CA GLN A 656 29.56 -3.53 -5.48
C GLN A 656 28.93 -3.98 -4.16
N ARG A 657 27.66 -3.64 -3.98
CA ARG A 657 26.89 -3.85 -2.75
C ARG A 657 25.50 -4.36 -3.07
N PHE A 658 24.99 -5.24 -2.22
CA PHE A 658 23.63 -5.77 -2.37
C PHE A 658 22.56 -4.73 -2.01
N MET A 659 21.54 -4.55 -2.85
CA MET A 659 20.39 -3.69 -2.59
C MET A 659 19.06 -4.32 -3.02
N TRP A 660 17.96 -3.66 -2.65
CA TRP A 660 16.61 -4.04 -3.06
C TRP A 660 16.44 -4.03 -4.57
#